data_AF-A0A2D7EUA9-F1
#
_entry.id   AF-A0A2D7EUA9-F1
#
_cell.length_a   1.000
_cell.length_b   1.000
_cell.length_c   1.000
_cell.angle_alpha   90.00
_cell.angle_beta   90.00
_cell.angle_gamma   90.00
#
_symmetry.space_group_name_H-M   'P 1'
#
loop_
_entity.id
_entity.type
_entity.pdbx_description
1 polymer ?
#
loop_
_entity_poly.entity_id
_entity_poly.type
_entity_poly.pdbx_seq_one_letter_code
_entity_poly.pdbx_strand_id
1 'polypeptide(L)'
;MEAILGGGIMQETYLLNCLNAAFKKPVRKPLRQSIVVKTPDWKLLEKPWRPILLIALAETELPAADEDSDLPTPRRSHNSRNRSRRGGRGASGPMDLLPKPDEMLLPSEYSSAFRLAVLMVHKLLHKDDWDSEWESTEISIRETCLEKGVHPVWHEMAQHTAILGQFAAFPKAKVSKPKTGKKVDLKCAYIDPLSSSELLVAIEGISPCIIDSECQVALRNVSSQLSSGRQIQPSPALLEMKGQASALSVLLALASGNDPKKPLKVLGSIDEDLAEQLNDFHALKNGQIIDWKKSKNAKGKNSLAQSRQLMAWQQAPDEASKLSSKQLSEGLKILQNNTSNSVQTEKIMWWRLNALHKEGKSKETIDLLTNIKLDHNTELSRLTPLLADISSDEIDKWLIEQIPILDDGALVSLIQLKSLSLEVRALSANNISNQSSEAWESVLPLLIDIFTQNMDLNRLANIITTNDLVPISHPYETLLVSHLLDSGGDTELWNQVRAARRTALSEIHSMDAPESFSSTSEALLMLFEGENIEDDRLTTVLDRQGLRAFGPIRQALRDGGSGIASSTHLSNLEESIASADLSKMERILFNAVISTLRLNYVALMLQHGNSNKENIDTLNSLLSNESIPTAMIHSVRHLVLEHDLGLPSLVRWYQTNDPLSPWHTLARAAVGASKNEELNAARDYRKAGDHEDFDYEHSLTLYRKALIHLAFAEQWHEAIELLDAQPALKSAITQRFQLYLRVSHTAKSQDTNSATRLLKDFVKQTRTVSEENEQGEMVEISRVHYAEDDLDMLKTYPLEHPRPLPSDPFSGRVTAAINSLHQNRR
;
A
#
# COMPACT_ATOMS: atom_id res chain seq x y z
N MET A 1 -40.12 15.90 -65.33
CA MET A 1 -41.35 15.09 -65.17
C MET A 1 -41.11 13.62 -65.53
N GLU A 2 -40.05 12.99 -65.01
CA GLU A 2 -39.71 11.58 -65.28
C GLU A 2 -39.41 10.78 -63.99
N ALA A 3 -39.70 11.35 -62.80
CA ALA A 3 -39.42 10.74 -61.51
C ALA A 3 -40.60 9.90 -60.94
N ILE A 4 -41.76 9.91 -61.60
CA ILE A 4 -43.04 9.44 -61.03
C ILE A 4 -43.26 7.91 -61.21
N LEU A 5 -42.44 7.23 -62.02
CA LEU A 5 -42.62 5.80 -62.33
C LEU A 5 -41.78 4.83 -61.48
N GLY A 6 -40.94 5.32 -60.56
CA GLY A 6 -39.93 4.49 -59.87
C GLY A 6 -40.41 3.68 -58.65
N GLY A 7 -41.37 4.21 -57.88
CA GLY A 7 -41.81 3.59 -56.61
C GLY A 7 -42.65 2.33 -56.80
N GLY A 8 -43.61 2.38 -57.74
CA GLY A 8 -44.49 1.25 -58.03
C GLY A 8 -43.75 0.02 -58.60
N ILE A 9 -42.73 0.23 -59.43
CA ILE A 9 -41.97 -0.86 -60.06
C ILE A 9 -41.22 -1.72 -59.02
N MET A 10 -40.69 -1.11 -57.96
CA MET A 10 -40.01 -1.84 -56.87
C MET A 10 -40.99 -2.64 -56.01
N GLN A 11 -42.17 -2.10 -55.70
CA GLN A 11 -43.22 -2.84 -54.97
C GLN A 11 -43.75 -4.03 -55.78
N GLU A 12 -43.91 -3.87 -57.10
CA GLU A 12 -44.30 -4.95 -58.01
C GLU A 12 -43.24 -6.04 -58.16
N THR A 13 -41.95 -5.71 -58.01
CA THR A 13 -40.87 -6.71 -57.96
C THR A 13 -40.83 -7.44 -56.62
N TYR A 14 -41.06 -6.77 -55.49
CA TYR A 14 -41.20 -7.44 -54.18
C TYR A 14 -42.41 -8.39 -54.15
N LEU A 15 -43.56 -7.98 -54.73
CA LEU A 15 -44.72 -8.85 -54.92
C LEU A 15 -44.36 -10.10 -55.72
N LEU A 16 -43.63 -9.94 -56.82
CA LEU A 16 -43.20 -11.04 -57.69
C LEU A 16 -42.30 -12.03 -56.95
N ASN A 17 -41.32 -11.53 -56.19
CA ASN A 17 -40.44 -12.39 -55.39
C ASN A 17 -41.23 -13.16 -54.31
N CYS A 18 -42.22 -12.51 -53.68
CA CYS A 18 -43.10 -13.15 -52.71
C CYS A 18 -43.96 -14.26 -53.32
N LEU A 19 -44.55 -14.04 -54.51
CA LEU A 19 -45.33 -15.04 -55.23
C LEU A 19 -44.48 -16.24 -55.64
N ASN A 20 -43.32 -15.97 -56.24
CA ASN A 20 -42.36 -17.02 -56.59
C ASN A 20 -41.96 -17.85 -55.37
N ALA A 21 -41.73 -17.22 -54.21
CA ALA A 21 -41.44 -17.94 -52.97
C ALA A 21 -42.63 -18.80 -52.47
N ALA A 22 -43.86 -18.32 -52.64
CA ALA A 22 -45.08 -19.02 -52.21
C ALA A 22 -45.36 -20.27 -53.04
N PHE A 23 -45.14 -20.19 -54.35
CA PHE A 23 -45.50 -21.23 -55.32
C PHE A 23 -44.32 -22.11 -55.77
N LYS A 24 -43.10 -21.87 -55.26
CA LYS A 24 -41.89 -22.67 -55.55
C LYS A 24 -42.04 -24.16 -55.24
N LYS A 25 -42.91 -24.54 -54.29
CA LYS A 25 -43.20 -25.92 -53.90
C LYS A 25 -44.71 -26.11 -53.73
N PRO A 26 -45.28 -27.30 -54.01
CA PRO A 26 -46.69 -27.57 -53.80
C PRO A 26 -46.99 -27.66 -52.30
N VAL A 27 -47.39 -26.55 -51.70
CA VAL A 27 -47.72 -26.43 -50.27
C VAL A 27 -49.20 -26.06 -50.09
N ARG A 28 -49.84 -26.56 -49.03
CA ARG A 28 -51.26 -26.25 -48.68
C ARG A 28 -51.48 -24.74 -48.47
N LYS A 29 -52.65 -24.23 -48.87
CA LYS A 29 -53.04 -22.79 -48.82
C LYS A 29 -52.60 -22.04 -47.54
N PRO A 30 -52.91 -22.48 -46.30
CA PRO A 30 -52.52 -21.75 -45.08
C PRO A 30 -51.01 -21.73 -44.81
N LEU A 31 -50.27 -22.72 -45.28
CA LEU A 31 -48.81 -22.76 -45.14
C LEU A 31 -48.11 -21.79 -46.10
N ARG A 32 -48.70 -21.47 -47.26
CA ARG A 32 -48.14 -20.49 -48.22
C ARG A 32 -48.04 -19.10 -47.61
N GLN A 33 -49.11 -18.66 -46.94
CA GLN A 33 -49.11 -17.39 -46.20
C GLN A 33 -48.01 -17.37 -45.14
N SER A 34 -47.81 -18.48 -44.41
CA SER A 34 -46.76 -18.58 -43.39
C SER A 34 -45.33 -18.52 -43.96
N ILE A 35 -45.13 -18.95 -45.22
CA ILE A 35 -43.85 -18.91 -45.92
C ILE A 35 -43.56 -17.48 -46.39
N VAL A 36 -44.54 -16.83 -47.02
CA VAL A 36 -44.40 -15.47 -47.55
C VAL A 36 -44.19 -14.44 -46.45
N VAL A 37 -44.90 -14.55 -45.32
CA VAL A 37 -44.73 -13.60 -44.19
C VAL A 37 -43.30 -13.62 -43.63
N LYS A 38 -42.53 -14.69 -43.89
CA LYS A 38 -41.13 -14.84 -43.45
C LYS A 38 -40.11 -14.30 -44.46
N THR A 39 -40.50 -13.96 -45.69
CA THR A 39 -39.55 -13.45 -46.70
C THR A 39 -39.15 -11.99 -46.41
N PRO A 40 -37.94 -11.57 -46.81
CA PRO A 40 -37.51 -10.19 -46.66
C PRO A 40 -38.36 -9.22 -47.49
N ASP A 41 -38.73 -9.62 -48.71
CA ASP A 41 -39.57 -8.81 -49.61
C ASP A 41 -40.95 -8.48 -49.00
N TRP A 42 -41.56 -9.39 -48.24
CA TRP A 42 -42.81 -9.13 -47.50
C TRP A 42 -42.67 -8.04 -46.44
N LYS A 43 -41.50 -7.93 -45.79
CA LYS A 43 -41.25 -6.89 -44.80
C LYS A 43 -40.98 -5.53 -45.45
N LEU A 44 -40.47 -5.51 -46.68
CA LEU A 44 -40.27 -4.30 -47.49
C LEU A 44 -41.56 -3.84 -48.19
N LEU A 45 -42.50 -4.76 -48.45
CA LEU A 45 -43.83 -4.44 -48.99
C LEU A 45 -44.59 -3.47 -48.08
N GLU A 46 -45.05 -2.39 -48.70
CA GLU A 46 -45.94 -1.42 -48.08
C GLU A 46 -47.25 -2.07 -47.62
N LYS A 47 -47.81 -1.57 -46.51
CA LYS A 47 -49.04 -2.10 -45.92
C LYS A 47 -50.21 -2.26 -46.92
N PRO A 48 -50.51 -1.29 -47.81
CA PRO A 48 -51.62 -1.41 -48.77
C PRO A 48 -51.43 -2.48 -49.85
N TRP A 49 -50.20 -2.97 -50.09
CA TRP A 49 -49.91 -4.00 -51.09
C TRP A 49 -50.08 -5.44 -50.58
N ARG A 50 -50.00 -5.62 -49.26
CA ARG A 50 -50.10 -6.92 -48.60
C ARG A 50 -51.46 -7.62 -48.78
N PRO A 51 -52.63 -6.94 -48.69
CA PRO A 51 -53.93 -7.57 -48.90
C PRO A 51 -54.06 -8.21 -50.27
N ILE A 52 -53.60 -7.51 -51.32
CA ILE A 52 -53.66 -7.99 -52.71
C ILE A 52 -52.86 -9.29 -52.88
N LEU A 53 -51.67 -9.37 -52.29
CA LEU A 53 -50.88 -10.58 -52.26
C LEU A 53 -51.57 -11.72 -51.48
N LEU A 54 -52.22 -11.41 -50.35
CA LEU A 54 -52.93 -12.42 -49.55
C LEU A 54 -54.14 -13.01 -50.29
N ILE A 55 -54.88 -12.18 -51.05
CA ILE A 55 -55.95 -12.62 -51.95
C ILE A 55 -55.38 -13.62 -52.96
N ALA A 56 -54.26 -13.26 -53.62
CA ALA A 56 -53.53 -14.13 -54.55
C ALA A 56 -53.16 -15.49 -53.93
N LEU A 57 -52.65 -15.49 -52.70
CA LEU A 57 -52.21 -16.69 -51.99
C LEU A 57 -53.37 -17.60 -51.54
N ALA A 58 -54.53 -17.01 -51.24
CA ALA A 58 -55.72 -17.74 -50.85
C ALA A 58 -56.42 -18.43 -52.03
N GLU A 59 -56.07 -18.06 -53.26
CA GLU A 59 -56.76 -18.49 -54.49
C GLU A 59 -58.27 -18.26 -54.33
N THR A 60 -58.65 -17.05 -53.91
CA THR A 60 -60.04 -16.68 -53.69
C THR A 60 -60.84 -16.76 -54.98
N GLU A 61 -61.95 -17.49 -54.90
CA GLU A 61 -62.91 -17.69 -55.99
C GLU A 61 -64.00 -16.60 -55.97
N LEU A 62 -64.71 -16.45 -57.09
CA LEU A 62 -65.83 -15.53 -57.20
C LEU A 62 -67.04 -16.08 -56.41
N PRO A 63 -67.84 -15.22 -55.75
CA PRO A 63 -69.11 -15.62 -55.18
C PRO A 63 -70.00 -16.27 -56.26
N ALA A 64 -70.58 -17.44 -55.98
CA ALA A 64 -71.49 -18.12 -56.91
C ALA A 64 -72.68 -17.21 -57.25
N ALA A 65 -73.12 -17.22 -58.51
CA ALA A 65 -74.05 -16.21 -59.03
C ALA A 65 -75.53 -16.40 -58.60
N ASP A 66 -75.88 -17.46 -57.87
CA ASP A 66 -77.28 -17.73 -57.47
C ASP A 66 -77.35 -18.32 -56.05
N GLU A 67 -77.54 -17.47 -55.02
CA GLU A 67 -78.22 -17.84 -53.76
C GLU A 67 -78.98 -16.62 -53.22
N ASP A 68 -80.16 -16.35 -53.78
CA ASP A 68 -81.24 -15.64 -53.08
C ASP A 68 -82.00 -16.65 -52.20
N SER A 69 -81.61 -16.83 -50.94
CA SER A 69 -82.50 -17.15 -49.81
C SER A 69 -81.72 -17.43 -48.51
N ASP A 70 -82.19 -16.76 -47.45
CA ASP A 70 -82.01 -17.02 -46.01
C ASP A 70 -81.37 -18.37 -45.59
N LEU A 71 -80.06 -18.48 -45.71
CA LEU A 71 -79.22 -19.41 -44.96
C LEU A 71 -78.30 -18.59 -44.04
N PRO A 72 -78.07 -19.03 -42.78
CA PRO A 72 -77.23 -18.26 -41.88
C PRO A 72 -75.83 -18.16 -42.49
N THR A 73 -75.35 -16.92 -42.66
CA THR A 73 -73.93 -16.58 -42.84
C THR A 73 -73.05 -17.62 -42.14
N PRO A 74 -71.99 -18.15 -42.79
CA PRO A 74 -71.10 -19.09 -42.12
C PRO A 74 -70.53 -18.35 -40.90
N ARG A 75 -71.08 -18.69 -39.74
CA ARG A 75 -70.68 -18.15 -38.45
C ARG A 75 -69.17 -18.27 -38.40
N ARG A 76 -68.48 -17.13 -38.29
CA ARG A 76 -67.09 -17.08 -37.86
C ARG A 76 -66.97 -18.04 -36.69
N SER A 77 -66.27 -19.15 -36.90
CA SER A 77 -66.06 -20.16 -35.87
C SER A 77 -65.38 -19.49 -34.68
N HIS A 78 -66.21 -19.13 -33.69
CA HIS A 78 -65.83 -18.76 -32.35
C HIS A 78 -65.30 -20.02 -31.64
N ASN A 79 -64.13 -20.50 -32.07
CA ASN A 79 -63.28 -21.32 -31.21
C ASN A 79 -62.11 -20.47 -30.75
N SER A 80 -62.45 -19.56 -29.83
CA SER A 80 -61.52 -19.12 -28.81
C SER A 80 -61.42 -20.22 -27.77
N ARG A 81 -60.24 -20.83 -27.64
CA ARG A 81 -59.77 -21.26 -26.33
C ARG A 81 -58.25 -21.16 -26.23
N ASN A 82 -57.87 -20.11 -25.51
CA ASN A 82 -56.75 -20.01 -24.59
C ASN A 82 -55.32 -20.04 -25.13
N ARG A 83 -54.78 -18.84 -25.37
CA ARG A 83 -53.71 -18.33 -24.50
C ARG A 83 -53.70 -16.80 -24.48
N SER A 84 -54.17 -16.26 -23.37
CA SER A 84 -53.95 -14.88 -22.95
C SER A 84 -52.45 -14.63 -22.76
N ARG A 85 -51.94 -13.54 -23.34
CA ARG A 85 -51.28 -12.47 -22.56
C ARG A 85 -50.99 -11.22 -23.40
N ARG A 86 -51.47 -10.10 -22.83
CA ARG A 86 -51.04 -8.70 -22.99
C ARG A 86 -51.68 -7.89 -24.14
N GLY A 87 -52.44 -6.88 -23.72
CA GLY A 87 -53.33 -6.07 -24.55
C GLY A 87 -52.65 -5.24 -25.63
N GLY A 88 -53.42 -4.95 -26.67
CA GLY A 88 -53.07 -4.09 -27.78
C GLY A 88 -54.30 -3.87 -28.66
N ARG A 89 -54.50 -2.62 -29.05
CA ARG A 89 -55.54 -2.04 -29.92
C ARG A 89 -56.10 -3.00 -30.99
N GLY A 90 -57.41 -2.89 -31.25
CA GLY A 90 -58.18 -3.71 -32.20
C GLY A 90 -57.38 -4.14 -33.42
N ALA A 91 -57.12 -5.45 -33.51
CA ALA A 91 -56.42 -6.04 -34.63
C ALA A 91 -57.37 -6.07 -35.84
N SER A 92 -57.32 -4.98 -36.59
CA SER A 92 -57.81 -4.87 -37.95
C SER A 92 -57.22 -6.03 -38.78
N GLY A 93 -58.08 -6.78 -39.46
CA GLY A 93 -57.68 -7.94 -40.26
C GLY A 93 -56.81 -7.52 -41.45
N PRO A 94 -56.01 -8.41 -42.05
CA PRO A 94 -55.16 -8.06 -43.19
C PRO A 94 -55.91 -7.48 -44.40
N MET A 95 -57.21 -7.75 -44.53
CA MET A 95 -58.08 -7.21 -45.57
C MET A 95 -58.52 -5.76 -45.30
N ASP A 96 -58.55 -5.33 -44.05
CA ASP A 96 -58.91 -3.96 -43.67
C ASP A 96 -57.81 -2.94 -44.02
N LEU A 97 -56.61 -3.42 -44.38
CA LEU A 97 -55.49 -2.61 -44.88
C LEU A 97 -55.57 -2.37 -46.39
N LEU A 98 -56.57 -2.93 -47.08
CA LEU A 98 -56.84 -2.64 -48.47
C LEU A 98 -57.35 -1.20 -48.60
N PRO A 99 -56.76 -0.36 -49.48
CA PRO A 99 -57.24 1.00 -49.67
C PRO A 99 -58.72 1.04 -50.05
N LYS A 100 -59.41 2.11 -49.65
CA LYS A 100 -60.80 2.32 -50.06
C LYS A 100 -60.90 2.63 -51.55
N PRO A 101 -62.01 2.31 -52.22
CA PRO A 101 -62.24 2.65 -53.62
C PRO A 101 -61.95 4.12 -53.91
N ASP A 102 -62.48 5.04 -53.09
CA ASP A 102 -62.35 6.50 -53.23
C ASP A 102 -60.89 6.98 -53.39
N GLU A 103 -59.95 6.39 -52.67
CA GLU A 103 -58.52 6.75 -52.72
C GLU A 103 -57.86 6.33 -54.04
N MET A 104 -58.41 5.30 -54.70
CA MET A 104 -57.88 4.74 -55.94
C MET A 104 -58.50 5.37 -57.19
N LEU A 105 -59.60 6.10 -57.07
CA LEU A 105 -60.22 6.87 -58.16
C LEU A 105 -59.39 8.12 -58.52
N LEU A 106 -58.77 8.75 -57.52
CA LEU A 106 -57.91 9.93 -57.69
C LEU A 106 -56.51 9.56 -58.22
N PRO A 107 -55.87 10.42 -59.04
CA PRO A 107 -54.48 10.27 -59.42
C PRO A 107 -53.59 10.15 -58.17
N SER A 108 -52.96 8.98 -57.98
CA SER A 108 -52.09 8.68 -56.84
C SER A 108 -50.72 8.20 -57.31
N GLU A 109 -49.78 8.10 -56.36
CA GLU A 109 -48.41 7.60 -56.61
C GLU A 109 -48.36 6.09 -56.92
N TYR A 110 -49.48 5.37 -56.76
CA TYR A 110 -49.58 3.94 -57.05
C TYR A 110 -49.61 3.65 -58.56
N SER A 111 -49.14 2.47 -58.96
CA SER A 111 -49.22 2.05 -60.36
C SER A 111 -50.68 1.93 -60.80
N SER A 112 -50.96 2.21 -62.08
CA SER A 112 -52.30 2.04 -62.67
C SER A 112 -52.81 0.61 -62.49
N ALA A 113 -51.90 -0.37 -62.57
CA ALA A 113 -52.16 -1.77 -62.32
C ALA A 113 -52.63 -2.06 -60.89
N PHE A 114 -51.96 -1.49 -59.89
CA PHE A 114 -52.32 -1.63 -58.49
C PHE A 114 -53.69 -1.00 -58.20
N ARG A 115 -53.92 0.21 -58.69
CA ARG A 115 -55.21 0.92 -58.53
C ARG A 115 -56.36 0.11 -59.13
N LEU A 116 -56.16 -0.45 -60.33
CA LEU A 116 -57.14 -1.32 -60.97
C LEU A 116 -57.39 -2.60 -60.16
N ALA A 117 -56.34 -3.22 -59.61
CA ALA A 117 -56.49 -4.43 -58.80
C ALA A 117 -57.29 -4.19 -57.53
N VAL A 118 -57.08 -3.06 -56.84
CA VAL A 118 -57.88 -2.67 -55.66
C VAL A 118 -59.36 -2.47 -56.03
N LEU A 119 -59.64 -1.73 -57.10
CA LEU A 119 -61.01 -1.49 -57.58
C LEU A 119 -61.72 -2.79 -57.97
N MET A 120 -61.02 -3.71 -58.66
CA MET A 120 -61.57 -5.02 -59.01
C MET A 120 -61.90 -5.89 -57.79
N VAL A 121 -61.05 -5.88 -56.76
CA VAL A 121 -61.30 -6.62 -55.52
C VAL A 121 -62.57 -6.11 -54.83
N HIS A 122 -62.74 -4.79 -54.73
CA HIS A 122 -63.96 -4.20 -54.15
C HIS A 122 -65.21 -4.48 -54.99
N LYS A 123 -65.13 -4.31 -56.32
CA LYS A 123 -66.26 -4.60 -57.23
C LYS A 123 -66.75 -6.05 -57.13
N LEU A 124 -65.84 -7.00 -56.92
CA LEU A 124 -66.17 -8.44 -56.95
C LEU A 124 -66.51 -9.03 -55.57
N LEU A 125 -65.93 -8.50 -54.48
CA LEU A 125 -66.16 -9.00 -53.11
C LEU A 125 -67.13 -8.15 -52.29
N HIS A 126 -67.32 -6.87 -52.64
CA HIS A 126 -68.14 -5.91 -51.90
C HIS A 126 -69.15 -5.23 -52.84
N LYS A 127 -69.98 -6.03 -53.53
CA LYS A 127 -70.94 -5.55 -54.53
C LYS A 127 -71.94 -4.52 -53.96
N ASP A 128 -72.33 -4.69 -52.70
CA ASP A 128 -73.31 -3.80 -52.04
C ASP A 128 -72.75 -2.39 -51.76
N ASP A 129 -71.42 -2.26 -51.70
CA ASP A 129 -70.72 -1.00 -51.44
C ASP A 129 -70.20 -0.32 -52.74
N TRP A 130 -70.56 -0.86 -53.92
CA TRP A 130 -70.06 -0.38 -55.22
C TRP A 130 -70.94 0.73 -55.81
N ASP A 131 -70.35 1.88 -56.12
CA ASP A 131 -71.03 2.97 -56.83
C ASP A 131 -70.87 2.83 -58.36
N SER A 132 -71.99 2.94 -59.07
CA SER A 132 -72.04 2.97 -60.54
C SER A 132 -71.19 4.09 -61.17
N GLU A 133 -70.98 5.21 -60.46
CA GLU A 133 -70.16 6.32 -60.97
C GLU A 133 -68.67 5.94 -61.11
N TRP A 134 -68.20 4.97 -60.33
CA TRP A 134 -66.80 4.51 -60.33
C TRP A 134 -66.44 3.76 -61.61
N GLU A 135 -67.42 3.20 -62.34
CA GLU A 135 -67.19 2.41 -63.56
C GLU A 135 -66.49 3.23 -64.66
N SER A 136 -66.78 4.53 -64.75
CA SER A 136 -66.16 5.43 -65.72
C SER A 136 -64.63 5.51 -65.54
N THR A 137 -64.17 5.69 -64.30
CA THR A 137 -62.76 5.77 -63.95
C THR A 137 -62.07 4.40 -63.98
N GLU A 138 -62.78 3.34 -63.59
CA GLU A 138 -62.31 1.95 -63.69
C GLU A 138 -61.99 1.59 -65.16
N ILE A 139 -62.88 1.95 -66.09
CA ILE A 139 -62.69 1.74 -67.54
C ILE A 139 -61.49 2.54 -68.04
N SER A 140 -61.32 3.80 -67.62
CA SER A 140 -60.16 4.62 -68.01
C SER A 140 -58.82 4.04 -67.53
N ILE A 141 -58.75 3.54 -66.28
CA ILE A 141 -57.55 2.88 -65.76
C ILE A 141 -57.31 1.55 -66.48
N ARG A 142 -58.37 0.81 -66.82
CA ARG A 142 -58.30 -0.43 -67.63
C ARG A 142 -57.73 -0.17 -69.01
N GLU A 143 -58.18 0.87 -69.71
CA GLU A 143 -57.62 1.29 -71.00
C GLU A 143 -56.14 1.68 -70.87
N THR A 144 -55.79 2.41 -69.80
CA THR A 144 -54.38 2.76 -69.52
C THR A 144 -53.51 1.51 -69.33
N CYS A 145 -54.03 0.46 -68.69
CA CYS A 145 -53.33 -0.82 -68.52
C CYS A 145 -53.26 -1.63 -69.82
N LEU A 146 -54.25 -1.53 -70.71
CA LEU A 146 -54.21 -2.11 -72.06
C LEU A 146 -53.14 -1.44 -72.93
N GLU A 147 -53.03 -0.12 -72.87
CA GLU A 147 -52.08 0.64 -73.68
C GLU A 147 -50.63 0.49 -73.20
N LYS A 148 -50.39 0.65 -71.90
CA LYS A 148 -49.03 0.69 -71.32
C LYS A 148 -48.48 -0.70 -70.96
N GLY A 149 -49.35 -1.70 -70.89
CA GLY A 149 -49.03 -3.02 -70.38
C GLY A 149 -48.83 -3.04 -68.87
N VAL A 150 -48.79 -4.24 -68.30
CA VAL A 150 -48.78 -4.47 -66.85
C VAL A 150 -47.56 -5.30 -66.46
N HIS A 151 -47.02 -5.06 -65.26
CA HIS A 151 -45.88 -5.82 -64.75
C HIS A 151 -46.19 -7.33 -64.71
N PRO A 152 -45.22 -8.23 -65.02
CA PRO A 152 -45.45 -9.68 -65.10
C PRO A 152 -46.08 -10.30 -63.85
N VAL A 153 -45.86 -9.67 -62.68
CA VAL A 153 -46.47 -10.09 -61.40
C VAL A 153 -47.98 -10.20 -61.47
N TRP A 154 -48.65 -9.29 -62.17
CA TRP A 154 -50.09 -9.25 -62.26
C TRP A 154 -50.65 -10.41 -63.10
N HIS A 155 -49.89 -10.87 -64.10
CA HIS A 155 -50.21 -12.09 -64.83
C HIS A 155 -50.08 -13.34 -63.96
N GLU A 156 -49.04 -13.41 -63.13
CA GLU A 156 -48.85 -14.54 -62.21
C GLU A 156 -49.98 -14.58 -61.17
N MET A 157 -50.39 -13.42 -60.64
CA MET A 157 -51.55 -13.31 -59.75
C MET A 157 -52.87 -13.71 -60.42
N ALA A 158 -53.08 -13.33 -61.68
CA ALA A 158 -54.27 -13.68 -62.46
C ALA A 158 -54.39 -15.20 -62.69
N GLN A 159 -53.27 -15.92 -62.79
CA GLN A 159 -53.27 -17.38 -62.91
C GLN A 159 -53.71 -18.09 -61.63
N HIS A 160 -53.46 -17.46 -60.47
CA HIS A 160 -53.73 -18.05 -59.16
C HIS A 160 -55.06 -17.59 -58.54
N THR A 161 -55.64 -16.46 -58.97
CA THR A 161 -56.92 -15.95 -58.45
C THR A 161 -57.87 -15.50 -59.54
N ALA A 162 -59.11 -15.98 -59.46
CA ALA A 162 -60.18 -15.61 -60.40
C ALA A 162 -60.52 -14.11 -60.31
N ILE A 163 -60.42 -13.52 -59.11
CA ILE A 163 -60.71 -12.09 -58.87
C ILE A 163 -59.81 -11.18 -59.71
N LEU A 164 -58.54 -11.54 -59.89
CA LEU A 164 -57.59 -10.79 -60.70
C LEU A 164 -57.42 -11.36 -62.11
N GLY A 165 -58.31 -12.27 -62.54
CA GLY A 165 -58.21 -12.98 -63.81
C GLY A 165 -58.16 -12.06 -65.05
N GLN A 166 -58.77 -10.87 -65.00
CA GLN A 166 -58.72 -9.90 -66.11
C GLN A 166 -57.29 -9.46 -66.42
N PHE A 167 -56.37 -9.50 -65.44
CA PHE A 167 -54.97 -9.14 -65.68
C PHE A 167 -54.24 -10.08 -66.64
N ALA A 168 -54.77 -11.29 -66.88
CA ALA A 168 -54.23 -12.19 -67.88
C ALA A 168 -54.39 -11.66 -69.33
N ALA A 169 -55.36 -10.78 -69.57
CA ALA A 169 -55.68 -10.25 -70.90
C ALA A 169 -54.87 -8.99 -71.29
N PHE A 170 -54.21 -8.33 -70.34
CA PHE A 170 -53.40 -7.15 -70.64
C PHE A 170 -52.02 -7.53 -71.22
N PRO A 171 -51.35 -6.67 -72.00
CA PRO A 171 -50.00 -6.96 -72.49
C PRO A 171 -48.93 -6.90 -71.38
N LYS A 172 -47.94 -7.81 -71.41
CA LYS A 172 -46.81 -7.82 -70.46
C LYS A 172 -45.85 -6.67 -70.72
N ALA A 173 -45.68 -5.77 -69.75
CA ALA A 173 -44.66 -4.72 -69.81
C ALA A 173 -43.24 -5.31 -69.69
N LYS A 174 -42.26 -4.78 -70.44
CA LYS A 174 -40.84 -5.13 -70.27
C LYS A 174 -40.35 -4.61 -68.91
N VAL A 175 -39.99 -5.51 -68.01
CA VAL A 175 -39.39 -5.15 -66.71
C VAL A 175 -38.07 -4.41 -66.96
N SER A 176 -37.98 -3.14 -66.58
CA SER A 176 -36.71 -2.42 -66.60
C SER A 176 -35.72 -3.11 -65.66
N LYS A 177 -34.51 -3.43 -66.14
CA LYS A 177 -33.45 -4.01 -65.30
C LYS A 177 -33.28 -3.18 -64.00
N PRO A 178 -33.05 -3.80 -62.84
CA PRO A 178 -32.84 -3.08 -61.59
C PRO A 178 -31.71 -2.07 -61.78
N LYS A 179 -31.95 -0.80 -61.42
CA LYS A 179 -30.94 0.26 -61.49
C LYS A 179 -29.71 -0.19 -60.70
N THR A 180 -28.52 -0.11 -61.31
CA THR A 180 -27.25 -0.26 -60.60
C THR A 180 -27.23 0.70 -59.41
N GLY A 181 -26.83 0.22 -58.24
CA GLY A 181 -26.84 0.98 -56.99
C GLY A 181 -26.15 2.33 -57.15
N LYS A 182 -26.65 3.37 -56.48
CA LYS A 182 -26.04 4.71 -56.52
C LYS A 182 -24.61 4.60 -55.97
N LYS A 183 -23.63 5.19 -56.65
CA LYS A 183 -22.28 5.34 -56.06
C LYS A 183 -22.37 6.29 -54.87
N VAL A 184 -21.85 5.85 -53.72
CA VAL A 184 -21.78 6.64 -52.48
C VAL A 184 -20.31 6.99 -52.18
N ASP A 185 -20.08 8.14 -51.52
CA ASP A 185 -18.77 8.54 -51.01
C ASP A 185 -18.46 7.77 -49.71
N LEU A 186 -17.35 7.02 -49.71
CA LEU A 186 -16.94 6.18 -48.57
C LEU A 186 -16.37 6.98 -47.39
N LYS A 187 -16.28 8.32 -47.48
CA LYS A 187 -15.88 9.16 -46.34
C LYS A 187 -16.72 8.93 -45.07
N CYS A 188 -17.98 8.55 -45.21
CA CYS A 188 -18.86 8.21 -44.09
C CYS A 188 -18.45 6.94 -43.34
N ALA A 189 -17.54 6.12 -43.89
CA ALA A 189 -17.05 4.90 -43.26
C ALA A 189 -15.80 5.11 -42.37
N TYR A 190 -15.22 6.31 -42.37
CA TYR A 190 -14.09 6.65 -41.48
C TYR A 190 -14.58 7.00 -40.08
N ILE A 191 -15.21 6.04 -39.43
CA ILE A 191 -15.81 6.20 -38.10
C ILE A 191 -15.19 5.25 -37.09
N ASP A 192 -15.40 5.50 -35.80
CA ASP A 192 -15.11 4.50 -34.76
C ASP A 192 -16.17 3.37 -34.85
N PRO A 193 -15.78 2.12 -35.17
CA PRO A 193 -16.72 1.01 -35.25
C PRO A 193 -17.44 0.69 -33.93
N LEU A 194 -16.92 1.16 -32.80
CA LEU A 194 -17.53 0.96 -31.49
C LEU A 194 -18.57 2.04 -31.14
N SER A 195 -18.58 3.16 -31.85
CA SER A 195 -19.53 4.24 -31.64
C SER A 195 -20.87 3.94 -32.31
N SER A 196 -21.89 3.65 -31.50
CA SER A 196 -23.23 3.28 -31.99
C SER A 196 -23.90 4.40 -32.80
N SER A 197 -23.68 5.67 -32.44
CA SER A 197 -24.25 6.82 -33.14
C SER A 197 -23.60 7.05 -34.50
N GLU A 198 -22.27 6.96 -34.58
CA GLU A 198 -21.54 7.12 -35.83
C GLU A 198 -21.79 5.95 -36.78
N LEU A 199 -21.90 4.73 -36.25
CA LEU A 199 -22.24 3.55 -37.03
C LEU A 199 -23.63 3.65 -37.67
N LEU A 200 -24.60 4.27 -36.99
CA LEU A 200 -25.90 4.59 -37.59
C LEU A 200 -25.78 5.57 -38.76
N VAL A 201 -24.96 6.62 -38.63
CA VAL A 201 -24.71 7.59 -39.71
C VAL A 201 -24.04 6.91 -40.91
N ALA A 202 -23.08 6.00 -40.67
CA ALA A 202 -22.45 5.22 -41.74
C ALA A 202 -23.46 4.28 -42.43
N ILE A 203 -24.34 3.63 -41.67
CA ILE A 203 -25.41 2.78 -42.22
C ILE A 203 -26.35 3.60 -43.10
N GLU A 204 -26.81 4.77 -42.65
CA GLU A 204 -27.69 5.64 -43.43
C GLU A 204 -27.01 6.16 -44.71
N GLY A 205 -25.74 6.54 -44.62
CA GLY A 205 -24.95 7.02 -45.76
C GLY A 205 -24.73 5.96 -46.84
N ILE A 206 -24.46 4.70 -46.45
CA ILE A 206 -24.07 3.61 -47.37
C ILE A 206 -25.26 2.72 -47.79
N SER A 207 -26.37 2.72 -47.04
CA SER A 207 -27.61 2.00 -47.36
C SER A 207 -28.11 2.19 -48.82
N PRO A 208 -28.01 3.37 -49.45
CA PRO A 208 -28.41 3.56 -50.86
C PRO A 208 -27.64 2.72 -51.89
N CYS A 209 -26.48 2.15 -51.53
CA CYS A 209 -25.73 1.22 -52.38
C CYS A 209 -26.30 -0.21 -52.38
N ILE A 210 -27.17 -0.54 -51.42
CA ILE A 210 -27.62 -1.90 -51.15
C ILE A 210 -28.99 -2.10 -51.80
N ILE A 211 -29.05 -3.03 -52.75
CA ILE A 211 -30.27 -3.34 -53.52
C ILE A 211 -30.93 -4.62 -53.01
N ASP A 212 -30.16 -5.51 -52.38
CA ASP A 212 -30.63 -6.79 -51.89
C ASP A 212 -31.63 -6.63 -50.72
N SER A 213 -32.80 -7.25 -50.86
CA SER A 213 -33.89 -7.11 -49.89
C SER A 213 -33.56 -7.78 -48.56
N GLU A 214 -32.80 -8.87 -48.57
CA GLU A 214 -32.31 -9.53 -47.37
C GLU A 214 -31.38 -8.61 -46.57
N CYS A 215 -30.38 -8.01 -47.23
CA CYS A 215 -29.48 -7.04 -46.61
C CYS A 215 -30.20 -5.78 -46.11
N GLN A 216 -31.17 -5.22 -46.84
CA GLN A 216 -31.93 -4.03 -46.39
C GLN A 216 -32.75 -4.29 -45.12
N VAL A 217 -33.43 -5.44 -45.05
CA VAL A 217 -34.18 -5.84 -43.86
C VAL A 217 -33.25 -6.10 -42.68
N ALA A 218 -32.12 -6.76 -42.94
CA ALA A 218 -31.12 -7.00 -41.91
C ALA A 218 -30.52 -5.70 -41.36
N LEU A 219 -30.23 -4.72 -42.23
CA LEU A 219 -29.78 -3.39 -41.80
C LEU A 219 -30.82 -2.67 -40.95
N ARG A 220 -32.11 -2.71 -41.29
CA ARG A 220 -33.16 -2.12 -40.43
C ARG A 220 -33.18 -2.74 -39.04
N ASN A 221 -32.97 -4.05 -38.94
CA ASN A 221 -32.86 -4.74 -37.65
C ASN A 221 -31.62 -4.26 -36.88
N VAL A 222 -30.46 -4.18 -37.53
CA VAL A 222 -29.21 -3.68 -36.92
C VAL A 222 -29.34 -2.22 -36.49
N SER A 223 -29.91 -1.33 -37.32
CA SER A 223 -30.20 0.05 -36.94
C SER A 223 -31.13 0.15 -35.73
N SER A 224 -32.14 -0.73 -35.65
CA SER A 224 -33.02 -0.80 -34.46
C SER A 224 -32.32 -1.33 -33.21
N GLN A 225 -31.36 -2.26 -33.36
CA GLN A 225 -30.53 -2.75 -32.26
C GLN A 225 -29.63 -1.62 -31.73
N LEU A 226 -28.97 -0.90 -32.64
CA LEU A 226 -28.12 0.24 -32.32
C LEU A 226 -28.89 1.37 -31.62
N SER A 227 -30.05 1.77 -32.14
CA SER A 227 -30.86 2.83 -31.54
C SER A 227 -31.47 2.45 -30.18
N SER A 228 -31.59 1.15 -29.90
CA SER A 228 -32.06 0.63 -28.60
C SER A 228 -30.93 0.23 -27.65
N GLY A 229 -29.66 0.43 -28.03
CA GLY A 229 -28.49 0.06 -27.23
C GLY A 229 -28.29 -1.45 -27.05
N ARG A 230 -28.92 -2.28 -27.89
CA ARG A 230 -28.78 -3.74 -27.84
C ARG A 230 -27.51 -4.18 -28.58
N GLN A 231 -26.93 -5.31 -28.16
CA GLN A 231 -25.81 -5.91 -28.88
C GLN A 231 -26.18 -6.20 -30.34
N ILE A 232 -25.24 -5.90 -31.23
CA ILE A 232 -25.40 -6.07 -32.66
C ILE A 232 -25.18 -7.54 -33.00
N GLN A 233 -26.16 -8.15 -33.67
CA GLN A 233 -25.98 -9.46 -34.28
C GLN A 233 -26.22 -9.33 -35.79
N PRO A 234 -25.17 -9.01 -36.58
CA PRO A 234 -25.31 -8.88 -38.01
C PRO A 234 -25.61 -10.26 -38.62
N SER A 235 -26.59 -10.32 -39.52
CA SER A 235 -26.84 -11.54 -40.30
C SER A 235 -25.65 -11.84 -41.22
N PRO A 236 -25.40 -13.11 -41.58
CA PRO A 236 -24.29 -13.49 -42.47
C PRO A 236 -24.29 -12.72 -43.80
N ALA A 237 -25.47 -12.42 -44.35
CA ALA A 237 -25.63 -11.60 -45.56
C ALA A 237 -24.98 -10.21 -45.44
N LEU A 238 -24.98 -9.60 -44.24
CA LEU A 238 -24.36 -8.30 -43.99
C LEU A 238 -22.84 -8.37 -43.87
N LEU A 239 -22.28 -9.55 -43.59
CA LEU A 239 -20.83 -9.75 -43.48
C LEU A 239 -20.19 -10.09 -44.83
N GLU A 240 -20.99 -10.50 -45.83
CA GLU A 240 -20.53 -10.95 -47.16
C GLU A 240 -20.92 -9.97 -48.28
N MET A 241 -21.16 -8.69 -47.96
CA MET A 241 -21.56 -7.71 -48.96
C MET A 241 -20.41 -7.39 -49.93
N LYS A 242 -20.77 -7.12 -51.19
CA LYS A 242 -19.83 -6.84 -52.29
C LYS A 242 -19.90 -5.37 -52.70
N GLY A 243 -18.85 -4.88 -53.36
CA GLY A 243 -18.78 -3.48 -53.80
C GLY A 243 -18.69 -2.53 -52.60
N GLN A 244 -19.12 -1.28 -52.74
CA GLN A 244 -19.00 -0.24 -51.70
C GLN A 244 -19.68 -0.61 -50.37
N ALA A 245 -20.64 -1.53 -50.39
CA ALA A 245 -21.30 -2.05 -49.19
C ALA A 245 -20.36 -2.89 -48.30
N SER A 246 -19.21 -3.37 -48.80
CA SER A 246 -18.23 -4.11 -48.00
C SER A 246 -17.64 -3.27 -46.85
N ALA A 247 -17.64 -1.93 -46.96
CA ALA A 247 -17.26 -1.04 -45.88
C ALA A 247 -18.15 -1.24 -44.64
N LEU A 248 -19.47 -1.39 -44.83
CA LEU A 248 -20.39 -1.73 -43.74
C LEU A 248 -20.16 -3.15 -43.23
N SER A 249 -19.82 -4.11 -44.08
CA SER A 249 -19.47 -5.47 -43.64
C SER A 249 -18.28 -5.47 -42.68
N VAL A 250 -17.24 -4.67 -42.97
CA VAL A 250 -16.07 -4.51 -42.09
C VAL A 250 -16.47 -3.82 -40.78
N LEU A 251 -17.18 -2.69 -40.84
CA LEU A 251 -17.59 -1.95 -39.64
C LEU A 251 -18.49 -2.81 -38.73
N LEU A 252 -19.46 -3.53 -39.30
CA LEU A 252 -20.32 -4.43 -38.54
C LEU A 252 -19.56 -5.63 -37.98
N ALA A 253 -18.59 -6.18 -38.70
CA ALA A 253 -17.73 -7.24 -38.18
C ALA A 253 -16.93 -6.75 -36.96
N LEU A 254 -16.31 -5.56 -37.05
CA LEU A 254 -15.54 -4.95 -35.96
C LEU A 254 -16.40 -4.63 -34.73
N ALA A 255 -17.62 -4.11 -34.96
CA ALA A 255 -18.57 -3.77 -33.90
C ALA A 255 -19.14 -5.02 -33.20
N SER A 256 -19.34 -6.11 -33.93
CA SER A 256 -19.88 -7.38 -33.40
C SER A 256 -18.80 -8.36 -32.89
N GLY A 257 -17.51 -8.07 -33.09
CA GLY A 257 -16.41 -8.94 -32.70
C GLY A 257 -16.18 -10.14 -33.63
N ASN A 258 -16.72 -10.10 -34.85
CA ASN A 258 -16.50 -11.13 -35.88
C ASN A 258 -15.21 -10.87 -36.66
N ASP A 259 -14.62 -11.90 -37.26
CA ASP A 259 -13.36 -11.79 -38.04
C ASP A 259 -13.56 -10.97 -39.34
N PRO A 260 -12.94 -9.78 -39.46
CA PRO A 260 -13.11 -8.90 -40.61
C PRO A 260 -12.19 -9.26 -41.79
N LYS A 261 -11.34 -10.30 -41.73
CA LYS A 261 -10.35 -10.61 -42.79
C LYS A 261 -10.96 -10.78 -44.18
N LYS A 262 -12.11 -11.46 -44.28
CA LYS A 262 -12.81 -11.67 -45.57
C LYS A 262 -13.36 -10.34 -46.12
N PRO A 263 -14.16 -9.56 -45.38
CA PRO A 263 -14.67 -8.29 -45.88
C PRO A 263 -13.57 -7.23 -46.09
N LEU A 264 -12.48 -7.24 -45.31
CA LEU A 264 -11.32 -6.35 -45.51
C LEU A 264 -10.64 -6.59 -46.87
N LYS A 265 -10.46 -7.84 -47.29
CA LYS A 265 -9.91 -8.16 -48.62
C LYS A 265 -10.79 -7.64 -49.75
N VAL A 266 -12.11 -7.71 -49.57
CA VAL A 266 -13.08 -7.19 -50.56
C VAL A 266 -13.04 -5.66 -50.57
N LEU A 267 -12.97 -5.01 -49.42
CA LEU A 267 -12.86 -3.56 -49.31
C LEU A 267 -11.56 -3.02 -49.91
N GLY A 268 -10.42 -3.70 -49.71
CA GLY A 268 -9.12 -3.28 -50.25
C GLY A 268 -9.07 -3.23 -51.78
N SER A 269 -9.93 -3.99 -52.48
CA SER A 269 -10.06 -3.88 -53.94
C SER A 269 -10.80 -2.62 -54.42
N ILE A 270 -11.38 -1.85 -53.50
CA ILE A 270 -12.23 -0.68 -53.76
C ILE A 270 -11.60 0.57 -53.18
N ASP A 271 -11.19 0.50 -51.92
CA ASP A 271 -10.56 1.57 -51.15
C ASP A 271 -9.48 0.94 -50.25
N GLU A 272 -8.25 0.94 -50.77
CA GLU A 272 -7.08 0.37 -50.10
C GLU A 272 -6.77 1.12 -48.80
N ASP A 273 -6.85 2.45 -48.81
CA ASP A 273 -6.59 3.30 -47.66
C ASP A 273 -7.56 3.00 -46.49
N LEU A 274 -8.87 2.95 -46.76
CA LEU A 274 -9.85 2.64 -45.71
C LEU A 274 -9.68 1.21 -45.16
N ALA A 275 -9.39 0.25 -46.04
CA ALA A 275 -9.15 -1.13 -45.63
C ALA A 275 -7.89 -1.27 -44.74
N GLU A 276 -6.80 -0.58 -45.07
CA GLU A 276 -5.59 -0.55 -44.25
C GLU A 276 -5.86 0.04 -42.86
N GLN A 277 -6.59 1.17 -42.78
CA GLN A 277 -6.89 1.83 -41.51
C GLN A 277 -7.80 0.99 -40.60
N LEU A 278 -8.80 0.32 -41.17
CA LEU A 278 -9.68 -0.58 -40.41
C LEU A 278 -8.99 -1.87 -39.99
N ASN A 279 -8.04 -2.37 -40.80
CA ASN A 279 -7.20 -3.51 -40.42
C ASN A 279 -6.23 -3.15 -39.27
N ASP A 280 -5.64 -1.96 -39.30
CA ASP A 280 -4.80 -1.46 -38.19
C ASP A 280 -5.63 -1.32 -36.90
N PHE A 281 -6.84 -0.75 -36.97
CA PHE A 281 -7.76 -0.70 -35.84
C PHE A 281 -8.08 -2.09 -35.28
N HIS A 282 -8.34 -3.08 -36.15
CA HIS A 282 -8.58 -4.46 -35.74
C HIS A 282 -7.38 -5.08 -35.03
N ALA A 283 -6.17 -4.86 -35.54
CA ALA A 283 -4.95 -5.39 -34.94
C ALA A 283 -4.72 -4.79 -33.55
N LEU A 284 -4.84 -3.46 -33.40
CA LEU A 284 -4.72 -2.76 -32.13
C LEU A 284 -5.75 -3.24 -31.09
N LYS A 285 -7.00 -3.48 -31.51
CA LYS A 285 -8.06 -4.03 -30.64
C LYS A 285 -7.68 -5.41 -30.07
N ASN A 286 -6.95 -6.21 -30.83
CA ASN A 286 -6.49 -7.54 -30.41
C ASN A 286 -5.11 -7.54 -29.73
N GLY A 287 -4.54 -6.35 -29.44
CA GLY A 287 -3.22 -6.23 -28.82
C GLY A 287 -2.03 -6.44 -29.77
N GLN A 288 -2.27 -6.45 -31.09
CA GLN A 288 -1.23 -6.63 -32.11
C GLN A 288 -0.87 -5.29 -32.75
N ILE A 289 0.37 -4.86 -32.56
CA ILE A 289 0.88 -3.61 -33.13
C ILE A 289 1.58 -3.94 -34.46
N ILE A 290 0.99 -3.50 -35.58
CA ILE A 290 1.58 -3.69 -36.91
C ILE A 290 2.64 -2.61 -37.19
N ASP A 291 2.27 -1.33 -37.09
CA ASP A 291 3.17 -0.19 -37.27
C ASP A 291 2.78 0.96 -36.35
N TRP A 292 3.37 0.98 -35.15
CA TRP A 292 3.07 1.96 -34.11
C TRP A 292 3.28 3.42 -34.58
N LYS A 293 4.29 3.67 -35.42
CA LYS A 293 4.61 5.04 -35.89
C LYS A 293 3.52 5.55 -36.83
N LYS A 294 2.92 4.68 -37.65
CA LYS A 294 1.77 5.04 -38.49
C LYS A 294 0.51 5.25 -37.67
N SER A 295 0.24 4.39 -36.69
CA SER A 295 -0.97 4.49 -35.85
C SER A 295 -0.96 5.73 -34.95
N LYS A 296 0.20 6.09 -34.34
CA LYS A 296 0.31 7.31 -33.53
C LYS A 296 0.15 8.59 -34.35
N ASN A 297 0.61 8.58 -35.59
CA ASN A 297 0.60 9.74 -36.49
C ASN A 297 -0.62 9.72 -37.42
N ALA A 298 -1.66 8.94 -37.12
CA ALA A 298 -2.83 8.83 -37.98
C ALA A 298 -3.42 10.23 -38.24
N LYS A 299 -3.43 10.66 -39.50
CA LYS A 299 -3.88 11.99 -39.90
C LYS A 299 -5.36 11.96 -40.26
N GLY A 300 -6.16 12.73 -39.53
CA GLY A 300 -7.58 12.92 -39.84
C GLY A 300 -8.34 13.49 -38.66
N LYS A 301 -9.31 14.38 -38.93
CA LYS A 301 -10.28 14.87 -37.92
C LYS A 301 -11.44 13.89 -37.70
N ASN A 302 -11.31 12.68 -38.23
CA ASN A 302 -12.27 11.60 -38.17
C ASN A 302 -12.07 10.76 -36.90
N SER A 303 -13.14 10.19 -36.39
CA SER A 303 -13.16 9.39 -35.17
C SER A 303 -12.34 8.09 -35.31
N LEU A 304 -12.24 7.51 -36.51
CA LEU A 304 -11.36 6.37 -36.76
C LEU A 304 -9.88 6.68 -36.47
N ALA A 305 -9.38 7.84 -36.92
CA ALA A 305 -7.99 8.23 -36.66
C ALA A 305 -7.75 8.51 -35.17
N GLN A 306 -8.68 9.19 -34.51
CA GLN A 306 -8.61 9.45 -33.06
C GLN A 306 -8.58 8.15 -32.25
N SER A 307 -9.42 7.18 -32.61
CA SER A 307 -9.49 5.88 -31.93
C SER A 307 -8.22 5.06 -32.14
N ARG A 308 -7.64 5.08 -33.35
CA ARG A 308 -6.34 4.44 -33.62
C ARG A 308 -5.20 5.10 -32.84
N GLN A 309 -5.15 6.44 -32.78
CA GLN A 309 -4.16 7.15 -31.97
C GLN A 309 -4.28 6.77 -30.49
N LEU A 310 -5.50 6.75 -29.96
CA LEU A 310 -5.78 6.37 -28.58
C LEU A 310 -5.30 4.94 -28.27
N MET A 311 -5.69 3.96 -29.09
CA MET A 311 -5.26 2.56 -28.88
C MET A 311 -3.75 2.39 -29.04
N ALA A 312 -3.13 3.11 -29.98
CA ALA A 312 -1.68 3.10 -30.15
C ALA A 312 -0.94 3.66 -28.91
N TRP A 313 -1.51 4.65 -28.22
CA TRP A 313 -0.95 5.17 -26.97
C TRP A 313 -1.26 4.28 -25.77
N GLN A 314 -2.41 3.61 -25.73
CA GLN A 314 -2.72 2.62 -24.69
C GLN A 314 -1.79 1.40 -24.72
N GLN A 315 -1.26 1.07 -25.90
CA GLN A 315 -0.33 -0.04 -26.13
C GLN A 315 1.05 0.46 -26.58
N ALA A 316 1.53 1.57 -26.02
CA ALA A 316 2.82 2.14 -26.43
C ALA A 316 3.99 1.16 -26.15
N PRO A 317 4.79 0.77 -27.16
CA PRO A 317 5.96 -0.09 -26.99
C PRO A 317 7.11 0.69 -26.34
N ASP A 318 8.13 0.00 -25.83
CA ASP A 318 9.27 0.65 -25.15
C ASP A 318 10.09 1.57 -26.08
N GLU A 319 9.99 1.39 -27.40
CA GLU A 319 10.56 2.33 -28.39
C GLU A 319 10.02 3.76 -28.23
N ALA A 320 8.84 3.94 -27.65
CA ALA A 320 8.23 5.23 -27.36
C ALA A 320 9.05 6.09 -26.38
N SER A 321 9.91 5.46 -25.56
CA SER A 321 10.83 6.16 -24.65
C SER A 321 11.81 7.11 -25.35
N LYS A 322 12.05 6.92 -26.66
CA LYS A 322 12.98 7.73 -27.47
C LYS A 322 12.32 8.97 -28.08
N LEU A 323 11.03 9.19 -27.86
CA LEU A 323 10.32 10.36 -28.37
C LEU A 323 10.69 11.64 -27.61
N SER A 324 10.45 12.79 -28.23
CA SER A 324 10.64 14.10 -27.59
C SER A 324 9.56 14.40 -26.55
N SER A 325 9.88 15.30 -25.61
CA SER A 325 8.96 15.72 -24.54
C SER A 325 7.62 16.23 -25.07
N LYS A 326 7.65 16.97 -26.19
CA LYS A 326 6.45 17.50 -26.86
C LYS A 326 5.54 16.39 -27.36
N GLN A 327 6.09 15.39 -28.04
CA GLN A 327 5.29 14.27 -28.58
C GLN A 327 4.69 13.41 -27.47
N LEU A 328 5.42 13.19 -26.38
CA LEU A 328 4.90 12.46 -25.22
C LEU A 328 3.82 13.27 -24.49
N SER A 329 3.93 14.60 -24.44
CA SER A 329 2.89 15.46 -23.87
C SER A 329 1.57 15.42 -24.66
N GLU A 330 1.63 15.29 -25.98
CA GLU A 330 0.45 15.11 -26.83
C GLU A 330 -0.20 13.74 -26.59
N GLY A 331 0.61 12.68 -26.51
CA GLY A 331 0.14 11.34 -26.17
C GLY A 331 -0.53 11.26 -24.80
N LEU A 332 0.05 11.90 -23.78
CA LEU A 332 -0.54 11.98 -22.44
C LEU A 332 -1.90 12.68 -22.43
N LYS A 333 -2.05 13.79 -23.15
CA LYS A 333 -3.34 14.49 -23.26
C LYS A 333 -4.41 13.60 -23.90
N ILE A 334 -4.05 12.81 -24.90
CA ILE A 334 -4.98 11.87 -25.54
C ILE A 334 -5.45 10.80 -24.55
N LEU A 335 -4.53 10.25 -23.74
CA LEU A 335 -4.86 9.24 -22.74
C LEU A 335 -5.70 9.79 -21.59
N GLN A 336 -5.31 10.94 -21.01
CA GLN A 336 -6.02 11.56 -19.90
C GLN A 336 -7.46 11.92 -20.24
N ASN A 337 -7.72 12.35 -21.47
CA ASN A 337 -9.07 12.76 -21.89
C ASN A 337 -10.03 11.58 -22.16
N ASN A 338 -9.50 10.38 -22.39
CA ASN A 338 -10.30 9.30 -23.00
C ASN A 338 -10.11 7.92 -22.35
N THR A 339 -9.18 7.74 -21.43
CA THR A 339 -8.87 6.43 -20.82
C THR A 339 -8.65 6.54 -19.32
N SER A 340 -9.02 5.50 -18.57
CA SER A 340 -8.77 5.34 -17.14
C SER A 340 -7.55 4.45 -16.81
N ASN A 341 -6.69 4.16 -17.80
CA ASN A 341 -5.56 3.24 -17.64
C ASN A 341 -4.38 3.99 -16.99
N SER A 342 -4.39 4.03 -15.65
CA SER A 342 -3.41 4.75 -14.83
C SER A 342 -1.97 4.29 -15.10
N VAL A 343 -1.74 2.98 -15.17
CA VAL A 343 -0.40 2.40 -15.35
C VAL A 343 0.28 2.88 -16.65
N GLN A 344 -0.46 2.92 -17.76
CA GLN A 344 0.10 3.38 -19.03
C GLN A 344 0.27 4.90 -19.08
N THR A 345 -0.64 5.66 -18.46
CA THR A 345 -0.46 7.11 -18.33
C THR A 345 0.77 7.45 -17.51
N GLU A 346 1.02 6.70 -16.44
CA GLU A 346 2.19 6.85 -15.58
C GLU A 346 3.48 6.49 -16.34
N LYS A 347 3.48 5.37 -17.08
CA LYS A 347 4.61 4.96 -17.93
C LYS A 347 5.03 6.07 -18.90
N ILE A 348 4.07 6.67 -19.60
CA ILE A 348 4.37 7.74 -20.58
C ILE A 348 4.77 9.03 -19.87
N MET A 349 4.26 9.30 -18.67
CA MET A 349 4.68 10.42 -17.83
C MET A 349 6.15 10.29 -17.44
N TRP A 350 6.59 9.11 -17.01
CA TRP A 350 7.99 8.82 -16.71
C TRP A 350 8.90 9.00 -17.92
N TRP A 351 8.49 8.50 -19.09
CA TRP A 351 9.24 8.76 -20.32
C TRP A 351 9.30 10.24 -20.70
N ARG A 352 8.23 11.01 -20.46
CA ARG A 352 8.22 12.44 -20.71
C ARG A 352 9.23 13.16 -19.82
N LEU A 353 9.32 12.81 -18.54
CA LEU A 353 10.29 13.38 -17.61
C LEU A 353 11.73 13.05 -18.04
N ASN A 354 11.99 11.80 -18.42
CA ASN A 354 13.30 11.40 -18.97
C ASN A 354 13.65 12.17 -20.25
N ALA A 355 12.69 12.42 -21.13
CA ALA A 355 12.89 13.21 -22.35
C ALA A 355 13.14 14.69 -22.06
N LEU A 356 12.42 15.29 -21.11
CA LEU A 356 12.63 16.68 -20.68
C LEU A 356 14.04 16.89 -20.10
N HIS A 357 14.50 15.93 -19.31
CA HIS A 357 15.86 15.95 -18.77
C HIS A 357 16.91 15.87 -19.90
N LYS A 358 16.76 14.93 -20.85
CA LYS A 358 17.64 14.83 -22.03
C LYS A 358 17.64 16.07 -22.92
N GLU A 359 16.54 16.83 -22.93
CA GLU A 359 16.42 18.10 -23.64
C GLU A 359 17.06 19.29 -22.89
N GLY A 360 17.68 19.06 -21.73
CA GLY A 360 18.38 20.08 -20.93
C GLY A 360 17.45 20.94 -20.06
N LYS A 361 16.19 20.52 -19.86
CA LYS A 361 15.17 21.28 -19.11
C LYS A 361 15.01 20.78 -17.68
N SER A 362 16.09 20.74 -16.91
CA SER A 362 16.09 20.15 -15.57
C SER A 362 15.13 20.83 -14.59
N LYS A 363 15.00 22.16 -14.63
CA LYS A 363 14.06 22.91 -13.74
C LYS A 363 12.60 22.52 -13.97
N GLU A 364 12.15 22.53 -15.22
CA GLU A 364 10.79 22.10 -15.58
C GLU A 364 10.54 20.62 -15.20
N THR A 365 11.59 19.79 -15.23
CA THR A 365 11.51 18.37 -14.86
C THR A 365 11.30 18.21 -13.35
N ILE A 366 12.04 18.95 -12.53
CA ILE A 366 11.91 18.93 -11.06
C ILE A 366 10.53 19.46 -10.63
N ASP A 367 10.08 20.58 -11.20
CA ASP A 367 8.76 21.16 -10.91
C ASP A 367 7.63 20.17 -11.24
N LEU A 368 7.74 19.45 -12.36
CA LEU A 368 6.74 18.45 -12.73
C LEU A 368 6.82 17.21 -11.84
N LEU A 369 8.01 16.78 -11.44
CA LEU A 369 8.22 15.61 -10.60
C LEU A 369 7.63 15.83 -9.20
N THR A 370 7.94 16.96 -8.57
CA THR A 370 7.51 17.30 -7.20
C THR A 370 5.99 17.48 -7.06
N ASN A 371 5.29 17.77 -8.16
CA ASN A 371 3.82 17.85 -8.18
C ASN A 371 3.12 16.49 -8.30
N ILE A 372 3.87 15.40 -8.51
CA ILE A 372 3.31 14.05 -8.64
C ILE A 372 3.20 13.40 -7.26
N LYS A 373 2.10 12.70 -7.02
CA LYS A 373 1.94 11.79 -5.88
C LYS A 373 2.13 10.37 -6.38
N LEU A 374 2.94 9.59 -5.66
CA LEU A 374 3.20 8.20 -5.99
C LEU A 374 2.12 7.31 -5.38
N ASP A 375 1.71 6.28 -6.11
CA ASP A 375 0.81 5.25 -5.61
C ASP A 375 1.64 4.09 -5.03
N HIS A 376 1.01 3.22 -4.22
CA HIS A 376 1.70 2.10 -3.57
C HIS A 376 2.41 1.17 -4.57
N ASN A 377 1.82 0.94 -5.74
CA ASN A 377 2.33 0.02 -6.76
C ASN A 377 3.18 0.73 -7.84
N THR A 378 3.68 1.93 -7.57
CA THR A 378 4.45 2.69 -8.55
C THR A 378 5.81 2.02 -8.81
N GLU A 379 6.05 1.61 -10.06
CA GLU A 379 7.35 1.07 -10.51
C GLU A 379 8.41 2.18 -10.63
N LEU A 380 9.10 2.47 -9.53
CA LEU A 380 10.18 3.47 -9.45
C LEU A 380 11.43 3.14 -10.28
N SER A 381 11.61 1.88 -10.70
CA SER A 381 12.75 1.41 -11.51
C SER A 381 12.96 2.20 -12.81
N ARG A 382 11.88 2.76 -13.38
CA ARG A 382 11.94 3.57 -14.61
C ARG A 382 12.36 5.02 -14.37
N LEU A 383 12.23 5.49 -13.14
CA LEU A 383 12.57 6.82 -12.68
C LEU A 383 13.98 6.87 -12.06
N THR A 384 14.51 5.72 -11.61
CA THR A 384 15.86 5.56 -11.05
C THR A 384 16.96 6.26 -11.87
N PRO A 385 17.02 6.16 -13.23
CA PRO A 385 18.06 6.85 -14.00
C PRO A 385 17.94 8.38 -13.92
N LEU A 386 16.72 8.90 -13.86
CA LEU A 386 16.47 10.34 -13.76
C LEU A 386 16.76 10.87 -12.36
N LEU A 387 16.43 10.10 -11.32
CA LEU A 387 16.81 10.44 -9.95
C LEU A 387 18.33 10.50 -9.79
N ALA A 388 19.05 9.58 -10.43
CA ALA A 388 20.50 9.54 -10.37
C ALA A 388 21.17 10.76 -11.02
N ASP A 389 20.64 11.23 -12.15
CA ASP A 389 21.25 12.32 -12.93
C ASP A 389 20.89 13.72 -12.39
N ILE A 390 19.71 13.90 -11.75
CA ILE A 390 19.24 15.22 -11.32
C ILE A 390 19.65 15.56 -9.88
N SER A 391 19.77 14.56 -8.99
CA SER A 391 20.13 14.66 -7.56
C SER A 391 20.04 16.07 -6.97
N SER A 392 18.87 16.44 -6.42
CA SER A 392 18.62 17.76 -5.82
C SER A 392 17.88 17.66 -4.49
N ASP A 393 18.14 18.62 -3.59
CA ASP A 393 17.49 18.69 -2.27
C ASP A 393 15.96 18.73 -2.34
N GLU A 394 15.41 19.28 -3.43
CA GLU A 394 13.96 19.33 -3.68
C GLU A 394 13.38 17.94 -3.96
N ILE A 395 14.12 17.10 -4.70
CA ILE A 395 13.75 15.71 -4.98
C ILE A 395 13.83 14.88 -3.71
N ASP A 396 14.87 15.09 -2.89
CA ASP A 396 15.04 14.35 -1.65
C ASP A 396 13.89 14.62 -0.68
N LYS A 397 13.48 15.89 -0.51
CA LYS A 397 12.30 16.25 0.29
C LYS A 397 11.02 15.61 -0.23
N TRP A 398 10.82 15.64 -1.54
CA TRP A 398 9.66 15.00 -2.17
C TRP A 398 9.67 13.48 -1.94
N LEU A 399 10.81 12.80 -2.12
CA LEU A 399 10.94 11.36 -1.87
C LEU A 399 10.65 11.03 -0.41
N ILE A 400 11.17 11.81 0.55
CA ILE A 400 10.93 11.64 1.98
C ILE A 400 9.43 11.65 2.30
N GLU A 401 8.64 12.52 1.66
CA GLU A 401 7.18 12.57 1.84
C GLU A 401 6.45 11.35 1.24
N GLN A 402 6.97 10.76 0.16
CA GLN A 402 6.31 9.64 -0.53
C GLN A 402 6.70 8.26 0.02
N ILE A 403 7.91 8.11 0.58
CA ILE A 403 8.48 6.82 1.07
C ILE A 403 7.51 5.98 1.93
N PRO A 404 6.75 6.56 2.90
CA PRO A 404 5.86 5.76 3.75
C PRO A 404 4.74 5.01 3.01
N ILE A 405 4.44 5.39 1.76
CA ILE A 405 3.34 4.83 0.96
C ILE A 405 3.86 3.78 -0.04
N LEU A 406 5.17 3.73 -0.28
CA LEU A 406 5.79 2.87 -1.30
C LEU A 406 5.78 1.39 -0.91
N ASP A 407 5.85 0.52 -1.92
CA ASP A 407 6.05 -0.92 -1.73
C ASP A 407 7.53 -1.30 -1.58
N ASP A 408 7.79 -2.53 -1.12
CA ASP A 408 9.16 -3.00 -0.88
C ASP A 408 10.03 -2.98 -2.15
N GLY A 409 9.43 -3.20 -3.33
CA GLY A 409 10.14 -3.15 -4.62
C GLY A 409 10.67 -1.75 -4.96
N ALA A 410 9.84 -0.72 -4.73
CA ALA A 410 10.26 0.67 -4.82
C ALA A 410 11.34 1.02 -3.79
N LEU A 411 11.18 0.59 -2.54
CA LEU A 411 12.14 0.86 -1.46
C LEU A 411 13.52 0.24 -1.75
N VAL A 412 13.57 -1.00 -2.24
CA VAL A 412 14.80 -1.67 -2.68
C VAL A 412 15.49 -0.85 -3.79
N SER A 413 14.72 -0.35 -4.75
CA SER A 413 15.25 0.46 -5.86
C SER A 413 15.89 1.77 -5.37
N LEU A 414 15.31 2.41 -4.34
CA LEU A 414 15.86 3.61 -3.72
C LEU A 414 17.12 3.32 -2.90
N ILE A 415 17.14 2.21 -2.13
CA ILE A 415 18.29 1.80 -1.31
C ILE A 415 19.53 1.50 -2.17
N GLN A 416 19.33 0.86 -3.32
CA GLN A 416 20.39 0.52 -4.28
C GLN A 416 20.99 1.76 -4.98
N LEU A 417 20.25 2.87 -5.03
CA LEU A 417 20.66 4.06 -5.76
C LEU A 417 21.65 4.91 -4.95
N LYS A 418 22.95 4.61 -5.07
CA LYS A 418 24.03 5.30 -4.34
C LYS A 418 24.14 6.81 -4.58
N SER A 419 23.55 7.34 -5.65
CA SER A 419 23.54 8.77 -5.97
C SER A 419 22.53 9.58 -5.15
N LEU A 420 21.57 8.93 -4.50
CA LEU A 420 20.64 9.59 -3.57
C LEU A 420 21.35 9.92 -2.26
N SER A 421 20.84 10.94 -1.55
CA SER A 421 21.35 11.27 -0.22
C SER A 421 21.15 10.12 0.77
N LEU A 422 22.03 10.09 1.76
CA LEU A 422 21.96 9.11 2.86
C LEU A 422 20.62 9.19 3.59
N GLU A 423 20.01 10.38 3.72
CA GLU A 423 18.73 10.58 4.39
C GLU A 423 17.59 9.82 3.70
N VAL A 424 17.48 9.94 2.37
CA VAL A 424 16.46 9.23 1.57
C VAL A 424 16.67 7.71 1.64
N ARG A 425 17.93 7.27 1.52
CA ARG A 425 18.28 5.85 1.58
C ARG A 425 18.02 5.27 2.98
N ALA A 426 18.32 6.01 4.04
CA ALA A 426 18.04 5.63 5.43
C ALA A 426 16.54 5.57 5.73
N LEU A 427 15.75 6.54 5.25
CA LEU A 427 14.30 6.48 5.41
C LEU A 427 13.69 5.31 4.63
N SER A 428 14.21 5.02 3.44
CA SER A 428 13.78 3.85 2.65
C SER A 428 14.11 2.53 3.37
N ALA A 429 15.34 2.42 3.87
CA ALA A 429 15.80 1.33 4.73
C ALA A 429 14.97 1.19 6.01
N ASN A 430 14.39 2.29 6.50
CA ASN A 430 13.55 2.27 7.69
C ASN A 430 12.15 1.71 7.45
N ASN A 431 11.65 1.78 6.22
CA ASN A 431 10.28 1.42 5.84
C ASN A 431 10.15 0.06 5.13
N ILE A 432 11.26 -0.56 4.73
CA ILE A 432 11.21 -1.89 4.09
C ILE A 432 10.66 -2.93 5.09
N SER A 433 9.74 -3.78 4.63
CA SER A 433 9.01 -4.70 5.49
C SER A 433 9.86 -5.89 5.94
N ASN A 434 9.60 -6.39 7.16
CA ASN A 434 10.09 -7.61 7.82
C ASN A 434 11.53 -8.05 7.50
N GLN A 435 12.35 -8.23 8.54
CA GLN A 435 13.75 -8.69 8.44
C GLN A 435 13.97 -10.05 7.72
N SER A 436 12.90 -10.78 7.40
CA SER A 436 12.90 -12.08 6.72
C SER A 436 12.29 -12.06 5.31
N SER A 437 12.07 -10.90 4.71
CA SER A 437 11.55 -10.80 3.34
C SER A 437 12.69 -10.96 2.31
N GLU A 438 12.39 -11.50 1.13
CA GLU A 438 13.37 -11.60 0.01
C GLU A 438 13.90 -10.21 -0.37
N ALA A 439 13.04 -9.19 -0.29
CA ALA A 439 13.42 -7.80 -0.50
C ALA A 439 14.49 -7.36 0.52
N TRP A 440 14.29 -7.64 1.82
CA TRP A 440 15.24 -7.31 2.88
C TRP A 440 16.59 -8.01 2.70
N GLU A 441 16.59 -9.33 2.44
CA GLU A 441 17.82 -10.10 2.23
C GLU A 441 18.63 -9.57 1.04
N SER A 442 17.96 -9.14 -0.03
CA SER A 442 18.61 -8.62 -1.24
C SER A 442 19.41 -7.34 -1.01
N VAL A 443 19.06 -6.54 0.00
CA VAL A 443 19.71 -5.26 0.32
C VAL A 443 20.43 -5.27 1.66
N LEU A 444 20.49 -6.41 2.38
CA LEU A 444 21.05 -6.49 3.73
C LEU A 444 22.46 -5.86 3.87
N PRO A 445 23.44 -6.10 2.98
CA PRO A 445 24.75 -5.44 3.08
C PRO A 445 24.67 -3.91 2.96
N LEU A 446 23.74 -3.40 2.14
CA LEU A 446 23.51 -1.96 2.00
C LEU A 446 22.80 -1.39 3.23
N LEU A 447 21.91 -2.15 3.87
CA LEU A 447 21.26 -1.73 5.12
C LEU A 447 22.28 -1.56 6.24
N ILE A 448 23.22 -2.51 6.38
CA ILE A 448 24.30 -2.44 7.37
C ILE A 448 25.15 -1.18 7.13
N ASP A 449 25.57 -0.94 5.88
CA ASP A 449 26.32 0.27 5.50
C ASP A 449 25.53 1.56 5.81
N ILE A 450 24.25 1.64 5.40
CA ILE A 450 23.41 2.83 5.62
C ILE A 450 23.21 3.12 7.11
N PHE A 451 22.88 2.11 7.92
CA PHE A 451 22.67 2.31 9.36
C PHE A 451 23.99 2.62 10.08
N THR A 452 25.12 2.13 9.58
CA THR A 452 26.45 2.46 10.10
C THR A 452 26.79 3.92 9.83
N GLN A 453 26.60 4.40 8.61
CA GLN A 453 26.84 5.81 8.26
C GLN A 453 25.87 6.76 8.98
N ASN A 454 24.59 6.37 9.13
CA ASN A 454 23.60 7.18 9.85
C ASN A 454 23.69 7.04 11.38
N MET A 455 24.52 6.14 11.90
CA MET A 455 24.63 5.83 13.34
C MET A 455 23.30 5.38 13.97
N ASP A 456 22.48 4.62 13.23
CA ASP A 456 21.27 3.97 13.77
C ASP A 456 21.63 2.62 14.41
N LEU A 457 22.24 2.70 15.58
CA LEU A 457 22.84 1.56 16.27
C LEU A 457 21.81 0.53 16.76
N ASN A 458 20.58 0.95 17.05
CA ASN A 458 19.52 0.04 17.52
C ASN A 458 19.06 -0.90 16.39
N ARG A 459 18.92 -0.40 15.17
CA ARG A 459 18.59 -1.25 14.01
C ARG A 459 19.75 -2.16 13.65
N LEU A 460 20.99 -1.67 13.70
CA LEU A 460 22.16 -2.52 13.54
C LEU A 460 22.22 -3.62 14.59
N ALA A 461 21.98 -3.31 15.87
CA ALA A 461 21.94 -4.29 16.94
C ALA A 461 20.93 -5.41 16.65
N ASN A 462 19.73 -5.06 16.19
CA ASN A 462 18.74 -6.06 15.80
C ASN A 462 19.21 -6.92 14.60
N ILE A 463 19.88 -6.34 13.60
CA ILE A 463 20.43 -7.12 12.47
C ILE A 463 21.52 -8.09 12.94
N ILE A 464 22.43 -7.61 13.79
CA ILE A 464 23.56 -8.38 14.34
C ILE A 464 23.06 -9.56 15.19
N THR A 465 21.98 -9.36 15.95
CA THR A 465 21.45 -10.37 16.88
C THR A 465 20.49 -11.36 16.21
N THR A 466 19.78 -10.95 15.15
CA THR A 466 18.92 -11.86 14.39
C THR A 466 19.70 -12.79 13.46
N ASN A 467 20.89 -12.39 12.97
CA ASN A 467 21.68 -13.17 12.02
C ASN A 467 23.10 -13.44 12.52
N ASP A 468 23.36 -14.68 12.94
CA ASP A 468 24.64 -15.16 13.48
C ASP A 468 25.83 -15.01 12.51
N LEU A 469 25.58 -14.83 11.20
CA LEU A 469 26.64 -14.61 10.21
C LEU A 469 27.11 -13.14 10.15
N VAL A 470 26.30 -12.18 10.63
CA VAL A 470 26.63 -10.76 10.59
C VAL A 470 27.84 -10.43 11.48
N PRO A 471 27.96 -10.91 12.73
CA PRO A 471 29.15 -10.69 13.56
C PRO A 471 30.46 -11.16 12.92
N ILE A 472 30.39 -12.21 12.09
CA ILE A 472 31.55 -12.80 11.39
C ILE A 472 31.90 -11.98 10.15
N SER A 473 30.89 -11.56 9.38
CA SER A 473 31.07 -10.86 8.10
C SER A 473 31.19 -9.34 8.21
N HIS A 474 30.76 -8.75 9.33
CA HIS A 474 30.75 -7.31 9.60
C HIS A 474 31.27 -7.05 11.04
N PRO A 475 32.54 -7.40 11.33
CA PRO A 475 33.09 -7.33 12.68
C PRO A 475 33.21 -5.88 13.18
N TYR A 476 33.58 -4.92 12.32
CA TYR A 476 33.74 -3.52 12.69
C TYR A 476 32.41 -2.88 13.14
N GLU A 477 31.34 -3.09 12.40
CA GLU A 477 29.99 -2.63 12.72
C GLU A 477 29.50 -3.27 14.02
N THR A 478 29.80 -4.56 14.22
CA THR A 478 29.46 -5.27 15.45
C THR A 478 30.17 -4.69 16.67
N LEU A 479 31.46 -4.37 16.55
CA LEU A 479 32.20 -3.71 17.61
C LEU A 479 31.68 -2.30 17.88
N LEU A 480 31.41 -1.52 16.83
CA LEU A 480 30.86 -0.18 16.94
C LEU A 480 29.57 -0.17 17.76
N VAL A 481 28.63 -1.05 17.43
CA VAL A 481 27.38 -1.22 18.17
C VAL A 481 27.67 -1.67 19.61
N SER A 482 28.58 -2.61 19.81
CA SER A 482 28.87 -3.14 21.15
C SER A 482 29.36 -2.11 22.17
N HIS A 483 30.00 -1.03 21.71
CA HIS A 483 30.49 0.06 22.54
C HIS A 483 29.52 1.22 22.68
N LEU A 484 28.75 1.51 21.62
CA LEU A 484 27.95 2.73 21.53
C LEU A 484 26.44 2.49 21.67
N LEU A 485 25.98 1.24 21.71
CA LEU A 485 24.56 0.90 21.77
C LEU A 485 23.88 1.52 23.01
N ASP A 486 22.85 2.32 22.75
CA ASP A 486 21.85 2.75 23.72
C ASP A 486 20.58 1.92 23.52
N SER A 487 20.56 0.76 24.17
CA SER A 487 19.43 -0.18 24.13
C SER A 487 18.23 0.27 24.99
N GLY A 488 18.33 1.42 25.65
CA GLY A 488 17.33 1.85 26.62
C GLY A 488 17.13 0.79 27.70
N GLY A 489 15.89 0.32 27.85
CA GLY A 489 15.53 -0.74 28.81
C GLY A 489 15.76 -2.19 28.32
N ASP A 490 16.15 -2.39 27.06
CA ASP A 490 16.30 -3.74 26.49
C ASP A 490 17.64 -4.39 26.87
N THR A 491 17.67 -4.95 28.08
CA THR A 491 18.85 -5.66 28.60
C THR A 491 19.15 -6.96 27.85
N GLU A 492 18.16 -7.58 27.20
CA GLU A 492 18.37 -8.81 26.42
C GLU A 492 19.15 -8.49 25.15
N LEU A 493 18.71 -7.47 24.39
CA LEU A 493 19.42 -7.00 23.20
C LEU A 493 20.88 -6.63 23.54
N TRP A 494 21.10 -5.91 24.65
CA TRP A 494 22.46 -5.58 25.10
C TRP A 494 23.31 -6.83 25.36
N ASN A 495 22.78 -7.83 26.07
CA ASN A 495 23.49 -9.08 26.35
C ASN A 495 23.83 -9.85 25.07
N GLN A 496 22.90 -9.92 24.13
CA GLN A 496 23.10 -10.59 22.84
C GLN A 496 24.19 -9.89 22.01
N VAL A 497 24.19 -8.55 21.95
CA VAL A 497 25.25 -7.78 21.28
C VAL A 497 26.61 -8.00 21.95
N ARG A 498 26.67 -8.12 23.28
CA ARG A 498 27.92 -8.45 23.99
C ARG A 498 28.41 -9.87 23.70
N ALA A 499 27.51 -10.81 23.43
CA ALA A 499 27.89 -12.14 22.96
C ALA A 499 28.43 -12.06 21.52
N ALA A 500 27.75 -11.35 20.62
CA ALA A 500 28.17 -11.13 19.24
C ALA A 500 29.55 -10.45 19.14
N ARG A 501 29.87 -9.51 20.04
CA ARG A 501 31.20 -8.89 20.15
C ARG A 501 32.32 -9.93 20.23
N ARG A 502 32.14 -11.03 20.97
CA ARG A 502 33.19 -12.07 21.10
C ARG A 502 33.49 -12.74 19.76
N THR A 503 32.46 -12.96 18.96
CA THR A 503 32.59 -13.53 17.60
C THR A 503 33.22 -12.52 16.64
N ALA A 504 32.85 -11.24 16.72
CA ALA A 504 33.48 -10.20 15.89
C ALA A 504 34.98 -10.05 16.17
N LEU A 505 35.40 -10.16 17.44
CA LEU A 505 36.81 -10.05 17.83
C LEU A 505 37.69 -11.17 17.27
N SER A 506 37.16 -12.37 17.02
CA SER A 506 37.97 -13.43 16.41
C SER A 506 38.25 -13.19 14.93
N GLU A 507 37.43 -12.38 14.26
CA GLU A 507 37.48 -12.18 12.80
C GLU A 507 38.02 -10.80 12.38
N ILE A 508 38.05 -9.81 13.28
CA ILE A 508 38.39 -8.42 12.94
C ILE A 508 39.76 -8.26 12.25
N HIS A 509 40.78 -9.02 12.68
CA HIS A 509 42.11 -8.96 12.08
C HIS A 509 42.21 -9.63 10.71
N SER A 510 41.20 -10.42 10.35
CA SER A 510 41.13 -11.14 9.07
C SER A 510 40.40 -10.33 7.99
N MET A 511 39.90 -9.14 8.30
CA MET A 511 39.08 -8.31 7.42
C MET A 511 39.57 -6.87 7.39
N ASP A 512 39.48 -6.23 6.23
CA ASP A 512 39.75 -4.80 6.11
C ASP A 512 38.55 -3.98 6.60
N ALA A 513 38.81 -2.76 7.08
CA ALA A 513 37.76 -1.84 7.49
C ALA A 513 36.85 -1.44 6.30
N PRO A 514 35.52 -1.39 6.50
CA PRO A 514 34.59 -0.95 5.45
C PRO A 514 34.83 0.49 5.00
N GLU A 515 34.45 0.84 3.77
CA GLU A 515 34.59 2.21 3.22
C GLU A 515 33.87 3.29 4.05
N SER A 516 32.86 2.91 4.83
CA SER A 516 32.15 3.81 5.75
C SER A 516 33.00 4.25 6.95
N PHE A 517 34.05 3.50 7.30
CA PHE A 517 34.96 3.84 8.40
C PHE A 517 36.12 4.67 7.86
N SER A 518 36.26 5.90 8.38
CA SER A 518 37.48 6.66 8.18
C SER A 518 38.65 6.01 8.91
N SER A 519 39.89 6.33 8.51
CA SER A 519 41.09 5.88 9.22
C SER A 519 41.08 6.25 10.70
N THR A 520 40.46 7.38 11.05
CA THR A 520 40.27 7.86 12.41
C THR A 520 39.22 7.03 13.15
N SER A 521 38.08 6.73 12.52
CA SER A 521 37.00 5.93 13.13
C SER A 521 37.46 4.52 13.44
N GLU A 522 38.14 3.89 12.48
CA GLU A 522 38.75 2.57 12.66
C GLU A 522 39.74 2.60 13.83
N ALA A 523 40.68 3.55 13.82
CA ALA A 523 41.64 3.71 14.91
C ALA A 523 40.94 3.85 16.27
N LEU A 524 39.99 4.78 16.42
CA LEU A 524 39.28 4.97 17.69
C LEU A 524 38.53 3.70 18.14
N LEU A 525 37.94 2.96 17.22
CA LEU A 525 37.27 1.70 17.52
C LEU A 525 38.27 0.64 18.02
N MET A 526 39.41 0.49 17.34
CA MET A 526 40.47 -0.42 17.79
C MET A 526 41.05 0.00 19.15
N LEU A 527 41.07 1.30 19.46
CA LEU A 527 41.50 1.80 20.78
C LEU A 527 40.61 1.27 21.91
N PHE A 528 39.30 1.18 21.69
CA PHE A 528 38.38 0.62 22.68
C PHE A 528 38.62 -0.86 22.94
N GLU A 529 39.21 -1.58 21.98
CA GLU A 529 39.63 -2.97 22.12
C GLU A 529 41.04 -3.11 22.73
N GLY A 530 41.71 -2.00 23.06
CA GLY A 530 43.02 -1.99 23.69
C GLY A 530 44.19 -2.07 22.71
N GLU A 531 43.95 -1.96 21.41
CA GLU A 531 45.00 -2.04 20.41
C GLU A 531 45.92 -0.82 20.38
N ASN A 532 47.13 -1.08 19.88
CA ASN A 532 48.14 -0.06 19.73
C ASN A 532 48.03 0.67 18.38
N ILE A 533 47.68 1.96 18.43
CA ILE A 533 47.48 2.80 17.25
C ILE A 533 48.69 3.71 17.01
N GLU A 534 49.13 3.81 15.76
CA GLU A 534 50.17 4.74 15.31
C GLU A 534 49.67 6.20 15.25
N ASP A 535 50.53 7.17 15.59
CA ASP A 535 50.16 8.59 15.72
C ASP A 535 49.64 9.20 14.42
N ASP A 536 50.17 8.77 13.28
CA ASP A 536 49.95 9.41 11.98
C ASP A 536 48.48 9.36 11.53
N ARG A 537 47.70 8.37 12.00
CA ARG A 537 46.29 8.17 11.62
C ARG A 537 45.33 9.24 12.15
N LEU A 538 45.73 10.02 13.16
CA LEU A 538 44.89 11.02 13.85
C LEU A 538 45.33 12.48 13.59
N THR A 539 46.50 12.66 12.98
CA THR A 539 47.15 13.97 12.77
C THR A 539 46.38 14.90 11.84
N THR A 540 45.50 14.35 11.00
CA THR A 540 44.80 15.08 9.95
C THR A 540 43.53 15.78 10.43
N VAL A 541 42.93 15.32 11.53
CA VAL A 541 41.59 15.77 11.96
C VAL A 541 41.63 16.68 13.19
N LEU A 542 42.58 16.45 14.10
CA LEU A 542 42.72 17.23 15.33
C LEU A 542 43.74 18.36 15.16
N ASP A 543 43.50 19.49 15.84
CA ASP A 543 44.46 20.59 15.91
C ASP A 543 45.68 20.23 16.80
N ARG A 544 46.70 21.10 16.80
CA ARG A 544 47.94 20.86 17.56
C ARG A 544 47.69 20.66 19.06
N GLN A 545 46.67 21.32 19.61
CA GLN A 545 46.30 21.19 21.03
C GLN A 545 45.61 19.84 21.30
N GLY A 546 44.69 19.42 20.43
CA GLY A 546 44.02 18.12 20.48
C GLY A 546 44.99 16.94 20.36
N LEU A 547 45.95 17.01 19.43
CA LEU A 547 46.98 15.96 19.28
C LEU A 547 47.85 15.81 20.53
N ARG A 548 48.23 16.94 21.14
CA ARG A 548 48.98 16.93 22.41
C ARG A 548 48.17 16.36 23.56
N ALA A 549 46.87 16.62 23.58
CA ALA A 549 45.95 16.06 24.59
C ALA A 549 45.68 14.56 24.36
N PHE A 550 45.65 14.11 23.10
CA PHE A 550 45.34 12.73 22.74
C PHE A 550 46.48 11.76 23.05
N GLY A 551 47.75 12.18 22.97
CA GLY A 551 48.90 11.31 23.25
C GLY A 551 48.81 10.56 24.61
N PRO A 552 48.59 11.27 25.74
CA PRO A 552 48.35 10.65 27.04
C PRO A 552 47.09 9.77 27.10
N ILE A 553 46.01 10.18 26.44
CA ILE A 553 44.72 9.46 26.37
C ILE A 553 44.90 8.11 25.67
N ARG A 554 45.61 8.08 24.55
CA ARG A 554 45.96 6.85 23.83
C ARG A 554 46.78 5.91 24.71
N GLN A 555 47.81 6.43 25.40
CA GLN A 555 48.64 5.60 26.28
C GLN A 555 47.83 5.01 27.45
N ALA A 556 46.81 5.72 27.92
CA ALA A 556 45.91 5.23 28.96
C ALA A 556 45.01 4.08 28.48
N LEU A 557 44.61 4.07 27.21
CA LEU A 557 43.66 3.10 26.65
C LEU A 557 44.32 1.88 25.98
N ARG A 558 45.64 1.89 25.74
CA ARG A 558 46.38 0.71 25.28
C ARG A 558 46.27 -0.45 26.26
N ASP A 559 46.47 -1.66 25.75
CA ASP A 559 46.60 -2.85 26.60
C ASP A 559 47.69 -2.66 27.68
N GLY A 560 47.34 -2.95 28.93
CA GLY A 560 48.17 -2.68 30.12
C GLY A 560 48.33 -1.18 30.49
N GLY A 561 47.60 -0.28 29.84
CA GLY A 561 47.56 1.16 30.14
C GLY A 561 46.90 1.48 31.48
N SER A 562 47.08 2.72 31.95
CA SER A 562 46.54 3.16 33.25
C SER A 562 45.01 3.29 33.27
N GLY A 563 44.34 3.26 32.11
CA GLY A 563 42.90 3.49 31.97
C GLY A 563 42.43 4.90 32.33
N ILE A 564 43.35 5.83 32.62
CA ILE A 564 43.08 7.14 33.22
C ILE A 564 43.85 8.24 32.50
N ALA A 565 43.19 9.37 32.26
CA ALA A 565 43.76 10.60 31.73
C ALA A 565 43.42 11.81 32.64
N SER A 566 44.24 12.87 32.61
CA SER A 566 43.96 14.07 33.40
C SER A 566 42.74 14.82 32.86
N SER A 567 42.00 15.48 33.77
CA SER A 567 40.87 16.33 33.39
C SER A 567 41.26 17.42 32.38
N THR A 568 42.45 17.99 32.53
CA THR A 568 43.01 19.00 31.61
C THR A 568 43.23 18.45 30.20
N HIS A 569 43.72 17.23 30.05
CA HIS A 569 43.87 16.60 28.73
C HIS A 569 42.50 16.29 28.11
N LEU A 570 41.54 15.80 28.90
CA LEU A 570 40.19 15.52 28.41
C LEU A 570 39.45 16.79 27.94
N SER A 571 39.52 17.89 28.71
CA SER A 571 38.90 19.16 28.32
C SER A 571 39.55 19.79 27.08
N ASN A 572 40.88 19.74 26.97
CA ASN A 572 41.58 20.20 25.76
C ASN A 572 41.19 19.39 24.52
N LEU A 573 40.93 18.09 24.68
CA LEU A 573 40.47 17.24 23.58
C LEU A 573 39.03 17.58 23.19
N GLU A 574 38.13 17.80 24.15
CA GLU A 574 36.74 18.25 23.89
C GLU A 574 36.67 19.55 23.09
N GLU A 575 37.47 20.55 23.45
CA GLU A 575 37.55 21.83 22.72
C GLU A 575 38.04 21.63 21.28
N SER A 576 39.03 20.76 21.10
CA SER A 576 39.55 20.40 19.77
C SER A 576 38.49 19.70 18.92
N ILE A 577 37.77 18.72 19.48
CA ILE A 577 36.66 18.02 18.80
C ILE A 577 35.51 18.97 18.43
N ALA A 578 35.21 19.95 19.28
CA ALA A 578 34.14 20.91 19.01
C ALA A 578 34.44 21.79 17.79
N SER A 579 35.71 22.08 17.53
CA SER A 579 36.17 22.93 16.42
C SER A 579 36.64 22.16 15.17
N ALA A 580 36.84 20.85 15.28
CA ALA A 580 37.26 19.99 14.18
C ALA A 580 36.12 19.63 13.22
N ASP A 581 36.46 19.53 11.93
CA ASP A 581 35.59 19.01 10.87
C ASP A 581 35.61 17.48 10.91
N LEU A 582 34.67 16.94 11.68
CA LEU A 582 34.54 15.51 12.00
C LEU A 582 33.25 14.95 11.38
N SER A 583 33.33 13.75 10.84
CA SER A 583 32.13 12.96 10.53
C SER A 583 31.31 12.68 11.79
N LYS A 584 30.03 12.34 11.60
CA LYS A 584 29.13 11.98 12.70
C LYS A 584 29.69 10.83 13.55
N MET A 585 30.24 9.81 12.91
CA MET A 585 30.83 8.64 13.56
C MET A 585 32.07 9.00 14.40
N GLU A 586 33.02 9.74 13.83
CA GLU A 586 34.24 10.14 14.55
C GLU A 586 33.92 10.96 15.79
N ARG A 587 32.98 11.92 15.67
CA ARG A 587 32.54 12.75 16.79
C ARG A 587 31.94 11.91 17.93
N ILE A 588 31.11 10.92 17.61
CA ILE A 588 30.51 10.03 18.62
C ILE A 588 31.59 9.15 19.27
N LEU A 589 32.49 8.57 18.48
CA LEU A 589 33.58 7.72 19.00
C LEU A 589 34.51 8.51 19.94
N PHE A 590 34.92 9.72 19.56
CA PHE A 590 35.73 10.58 20.43
C PHE A 590 35.03 10.92 21.75
N ASN A 591 33.74 11.28 21.70
CA ASN A 591 32.95 11.57 22.89
C ASN A 591 32.81 10.34 23.80
N ALA A 592 32.66 9.16 23.21
CA ALA A 592 32.63 7.90 23.95
C ALA A 592 33.99 7.60 24.62
N VAL A 593 35.11 7.90 23.96
CA VAL A 593 36.47 7.76 24.52
C VAL A 593 36.61 8.65 25.76
N ILE A 594 36.25 9.92 25.63
CA ILE A 594 36.32 10.90 26.73
C ILE A 594 35.43 10.44 27.90
N SER A 595 34.20 10.03 27.61
CA SER A 595 33.25 9.62 28.63
C SER A 595 33.71 8.36 29.37
N THR A 596 34.30 7.40 28.65
CA THR A 596 34.87 6.16 29.23
C THR A 596 36.04 6.49 30.16
N LEU A 597 36.96 7.36 29.74
CA LEU A 597 38.09 7.76 30.57
C LEU A 597 37.68 8.58 31.81
N ARG A 598 36.66 9.43 31.70
CA ARG A 598 36.09 10.14 32.85
C ARG A 598 35.46 9.16 33.85
N LEU A 599 34.71 8.17 33.36
CA LEU A 599 34.14 7.12 34.20
C LEU A 599 35.23 6.34 34.92
N ASN A 600 36.27 5.89 34.21
CA ASN A 600 37.40 5.16 34.78
C ASN A 600 38.13 5.98 35.84
N TYR A 601 38.38 7.27 35.58
CA TYR A 601 38.99 8.18 36.55
C TYR A 601 38.14 8.27 37.83
N VAL A 602 36.83 8.53 37.70
CA VAL A 602 35.96 8.63 38.87
C VAL A 602 35.87 7.30 39.63
N ALA A 603 35.76 6.17 38.92
CA ALA A 603 35.75 4.85 39.53
C ALA A 603 37.01 4.60 40.38
N LEU A 604 38.20 4.95 39.87
CA LEU A 604 39.44 4.85 40.65
C LEU A 604 39.42 5.76 41.88
N MET A 605 38.97 7.02 41.73
CA MET A 605 38.92 7.96 42.84
C MET A 605 37.98 7.46 43.96
N LEU A 606 36.86 6.85 43.61
CA LEU A 606 35.93 6.24 44.56
C LEU A 606 36.53 5.02 45.26
N GLN A 607 37.27 4.17 44.55
CA GLN A 607 38.00 3.04 45.15
C GLN A 607 39.05 3.48 46.18
N HIS A 608 39.70 4.63 45.95
CA HIS A 608 40.61 5.23 46.92
C HIS A 608 39.90 5.98 48.07
N GLY A 609 38.57 5.88 48.16
CA GLY A 609 37.76 6.53 49.20
C GLY A 609 37.50 8.02 48.97
N ASN A 610 37.82 8.54 47.79
CA ASN A 610 37.65 9.95 47.45
C ASN A 610 36.29 10.21 46.78
N SER A 611 35.25 10.34 47.60
CA SER A 611 33.88 10.65 47.19
C SER A 611 33.60 12.17 47.13
N ASN A 612 34.53 12.94 46.56
CA ASN A 612 34.37 14.38 46.41
C ASN A 612 33.14 14.73 45.56
N LYS A 613 32.51 15.86 45.89
CA LYS A 613 31.33 16.37 45.17
C LYS A 613 31.60 16.53 43.66
N GLU A 614 32.80 16.99 43.28
CA GLU A 614 33.20 17.14 41.88
C GLU A 614 33.15 15.82 41.08
N ASN A 615 33.50 14.69 41.70
CA ASN A 615 33.47 13.38 41.06
C ASN A 615 32.02 12.92 40.81
N ILE A 616 31.14 13.17 41.79
CA ILE A 616 29.69 12.88 41.68
C ILE A 616 29.05 13.76 40.61
N ASP A 617 29.36 15.06 40.60
CA ASP A 617 28.88 16.01 39.59
C ASP A 617 29.35 15.60 38.18
N THR A 618 30.58 15.09 38.05
CA THR A 618 31.12 14.56 36.78
C THR A 618 30.32 13.35 36.29
N LEU A 619 30.05 12.37 37.15
CA LEU A 619 29.21 11.21 36.78
C LEU A 619 27.79 11.62 36.40
N ASN A 620 27.20 12.55 37.15
CA ASN A 620 25.85 13.01 36.88
C ASN A 620 25.78 13.78 35.54
N SER A 621 26.82 14.53 35.19
CA SER A 621 26.97 15.20 33.89
C SER A 621 27.07 14.20 32.73
N LEU A 622 27.88 13.14 32.86
CA LEU A 622 27.99 12.08 31.85
C LEU A 622 26.63 11.42 31.54
N LEU A 623 25.80 11.24 32.56
CA LEU A 623 24.47 10.65 32.45
C LEU A 623 23.38 11.64 32.04
N SER A 624 23.71 12.90 31.76
CA SER A 624 22.74 13.93 31.35
C SER A 624 22.61 14.05 29.83
N ASN A 625 23.41 13.30 29.07
CA ASN A 625 23.40 13.28 27.61
C ASN A 625 22.12 12.64 27.05
N GLU A 626 21.73 13.01 25.81
CA GLU A 626 20.50 12.52 25.17
C GLU A 626 20.54 11.03 24.84
N SER A 627 21.69 10.50 24.40
CA SER A 627 21.91 9.07 24.20
C SER A 627 23.11 8.62 25.02
N ILE A 628 22.92 7.54 25.79
CA ILE A 628 23.90 7.05 26.75
C ILE A 628 24.12 5.56 26.46
N PRO A 629 25.36 5.14 26.16
CA PRO A 629 25.64 3.73 25.95
C PRO A 629 25.21 2.91 27.16
N THR A 630 24.47 1.82 26.94
CA THR A 630 23.95 0.98 28.03
C THR A 630 25.08 0.40 28.90
N ALA A 631 26.26 0.17 28.31
CA ALA A 631 27.46 -0.22 29.04
C ALA A 631 27.86 0.81 30.13
N MET A 632 27.65 2.11 29.88
CA MET A 632 27.90 3.16 30.86
C MET A 632 26.89 3.12 32.00
N ILE A 633 25.60 2.95 31.70
CA ILE A 633 24.55 2.79 32.73
C ILE A 633 24.84 1.57 33.61
N HIS A 634 25.21 0.44 33.01
CA HIS A 634 25.59 -0.76 33.74
C HIS A 634 26.81 -0.55 34.62
N SER A 635 27.81 0.21 34.16
CA SER A 635 28.99 0.51 34.98
C SER A 635 28.64 1.43 36.15
N VAL A 636 27.88 2.51 35.90
CA VAL A 636 27.56 3.51 36.93
C VAL A 636 26.58 2.95 37.97
N ARG A 637 25.61 2.10 37.60
CA ARG A 637 24.69 1.51 38.59
C ARG A 637 25.40 0.64 39.62
N HIS A 638 26.50 -0.04 39.24
CA HIS A 638 27.33 -0.78 40.19
C HIS A 638 28.10 0.16 41.13
N LEU A 639 28.61 1.29 40.63
CA LEU A 639 29.21 2.32 41.49
C LEU A 639 28.21 2.89 42.50
N VAL A 640 26.93 3.07 42.11
CA VAL A 640 25.86 3.50 43.03
C VAL A 640 25.61 2.43 44.10
N LEU A 641 25.57 1.15 43.72
CA LEU A 641 25.42 0.04 44.65
C LEU A 641 26.57 -0.02 45.66
N GLU A 642 27.81 0.16 45.22
CA GLU A 642 28.99 0.05 46.07
C GLU A 642 29.21 1.28 46.96
N HIS A 643 29.10 2.48 46.39
CA HIS A 643 29.52 3.74 47.04
C HIS A 643 28.38 4.64 47.48
N ASP A 644 27.11 4.25 47.28
CA ASP A 644 25.94 5.00 47.74
C ASP A 644 25.78 6.39 47.10
N LEU A 645 26.04 6.46 45.80
CA LEU A 645 26.11 7.72 45.05
C LEU A 645 24.72 8.21 44.64
N GLY A 646 24.29 9.36 45.14
CA GLY A 646 23.06 10.02 44.70
C GLY A 646 23.21 10.67 43.33
N LEU A 647 22.71 10.01 42.27
CA LEU A 647 22.77 10.49 40.89
C LEU A 647 21.37 10.75 40.31
N PRO A 648 20.86 12.00 40.35
CA PRO A 648 19.55 12.35 39.80
C PRO A 648 19.39 12.03 38.31
N SER A 649 20.44 12.17 37.50
CA SER A 649 20.38 11.89 36.06
C SER A 649 20.20 10.39 35.78
N LEU A 650 20.77 9.51 36.62
CA LEU A 650 20.53 8.06 36.54
C LEU A 650 19.07 7.71 36.83
N VAL A 651 18.47 8.34 37.85
CA VAL A 651 17.04 8.17 38.17
C VAL A 651 16.18 8.60 36.99
N ARG A 652 16.46 9.75 36.38
CA ARG A 652 15.73 10.25 35.20
C ARG A 652 15.84 9.30 34.00
N TRP A 653 17.02 8.73 33.78
CA TRP A 653 17.24 7.76 32.71
C TRP A 653 16.37 6.51 32.92
N TYR A 654 16.40 5.91 34.12
CA TYR A 654 15.55 4.75 34.42
C TYR A 654 14.06 5.07 34.34
N GLN A 655 13.62 6.24 34.79
CA GLN A 655 12.22 6.66 34.66
C GLN A 655 11.72 6.67 33.21
N THR A 656 12.62 6.98 32.27
CA THR A 656 12.28 7.08 30.84
C THR A 656 12.39 5.71 30.15
N ASN A 657 13.40 4.92 30.50
CA ASN A 657 13.77 3.71 29.74
C ASN A 657 13.37 2.39 30.41
N ASP A 658 13.47 2.28 31.74
CA ASP A 658 13.13 1.07 32.51
C ASP A 658 12.70 1.43 33.95
N PRO A 659 11.44 1.86 34.15
CA PRO A 659 10.96 2.33 35.45
C PRO A 659 10.69 1.21 36.46
N LEU A 660 10.54 -0.03 35.98
CA LEU A 660 10.26 -1.21 36.81
C LEU A 660 11.55 -1.88 37.32
N SER A 661 12.70 -1.54 36.73
CA SER A 661 14.01 -2.03 37.17
C SER A 661 14.23 -1.93 38.68
N PRO A 662 14.78 -2.95 39.35
CA PRO A 662 15.22 -2.81 40.73
C PRO A 662 16.37 -1.79 40.86
N TRP A 663 17.16 -1.62 39.80
CA TRP A 663 18.20 -0.60 39.70
C TRP A 663 17.66 0.82 39.76
N HIS A 664 16.44 1.06 39.27
CA HIS A 664 15.76 2.35 39.42
C HIS A 664 15.44 2.64 40.90
N THR A 665 14.95 1.63 41.62
CA THR A 665 14.64 1.75 43.05
C THR A 665 15.92 1.99 43.87
N LEU A 666 17.00 1.28 43.55
CA LEU A 666 18.33 1.52 44.13
C LEU A 666 18.81 2.95 43.87
N ALA A 667 18.75 3.43 42.62
CA ALA A 667 19.19 4.79 42.28
C ALA A 667 18.38 5.86 43.02
N ARG A 668 17.06 5.64 43.18
CA ARG A 668 16.20 6.53 43.97
C ARG A 668 16.57 6.53 45.44
N ALA A 669 16.86 5.34 46.00
CA ALA A 669 17.31 5.20 47.38
C ALA A 669 18.58 6.02 47.63
N ALA A 670 19.57 5.92 46.73
CA ALA A 670 20.83 6.67 46.83
C ALA A 670 20.65 8.19 46.72
N VAL A 671 19.74 8.66 45.85
CA VAL A 671 19.39 10.08 45.78
C VAL A 671 18.71 10.54 47.07
N GLY A 672 17.80 9.73 47.64
CA GLY A 672 17.18 10.00 48.94
C GLY A 672 18.21 10.10 50.06
N ALA A 673 19.17 9.16 50.10
CA ALA A 673 20.28 9.15 51.05
C ALA A 673 21.12 10.43 50.94
N SER A 674 21.49 10.86 49.72
CA SER A 674 22.25 12.10 49.51
C SER A 674 21.53 13.38 49.96
N LYS A 675 20.20 13.35 50.05
CA LYS A 675 19.35 14.47 50.50
C LYS A 675 19.03 14.44 52.00
N ASN A 676 19.59 13.47 52.74
CA ASN A 676 19.24 13.17 54.14
C ASN A 676 17.76 12.75 54.33
N GLU A 677 17.11 12.20 53.30
CA GLU A 677 15.77 11.62 53.40
C GLU A 677 15.87 10.15 53.86
N GLU A 678 16.46 9.94 55.03
CA GLU A 678 16.90 8.63 55.55
C GLU A 678 15.81 7.55 55.51
N LEU A 679 14.59 7.89 55.95
CA LEU A 679 13.50 6.92 56.00
C LEU A 679 13.06 6.45 54.61
N ASN A 680 12.94 7.38 53.65
CA ASN A 680 12.55 7.06 52.28
C ASN A 680 13.64 6.22 51.61
N ALA A 681 14.91 6.62 51.78
CA ALA A 681 16.06 5.87 51.28
C ALA A 681 16.08 4.45 51.84
N ALA A 682 15.87 4.28 53.15
CA ALA A 682 15.89 2.98 53.79
C ALA A 682 14.82 2.03 53.27
N ARG A 683 13.59 2.53 53.09
CA ARG A 683 12.48 1.76 52.54
C ARG A 683 12.72 1.40 51.07
N ASP A 684 13.28 2.31 50.29
CA ASP A 684 13.63 2.03 48.89
C ASP A 684 14.78 1.02 48.77
N TYR A 685 15.81 1.09 49.62
CA TYR A 685 16.86 0.06 49.67
C TYR A 685 16.30 -1.31 50.03
N ARG A 686 15.42 -1.39 51.02
CA ARG A 686 14.74 -2.63 51.39
C ARG A 686 13.93 -3.16 50.21
N LYS A 687 13.11 -2.31 49.59
CA LYS A 687 12.30 -2.67 48.42
C LYS A 687 13.13 -3.15 47.24
N ALA A 688 14.29 -2.52 47.00
CA ALA A 688 15.23 -2.96 45.99
C ALA A 688 15.78 -4.35 46.34
N GLY A 689 16.21 -4.57 47.59
CA GLY A 689 16.74 -5.86 48.05
C GLY A 689 15.73 -7.01 48.05
N ASP A 690 14.42 -6.70 48.19
CA ASP A 690 13.32 -7.66 48.12
C ASP A 690 13.00 -8.11 46.67
N HIS A 691 13.63 -7.53 45.65
CA HIS A 691 13.37 -7.83 44.24
C HIS A 691 14.06 -9.12 43.78
N GLU A 692 13.38 -9.93 42.96
CA GLU A 692 13.84 -11.27 42.54
C GLU A 692 15.07 -11.22 41.60
N ASP A 693 15.20 -10.18 40.78
CA ASP A 693 16.34 -10.02 39.86
C ASP A 693 17.68 -9.76 40.55
N PHE A 694 17.70 -9.39 41.83
CA PHE A 694 18.94 -9.27 42.58
C PHE A 694 19.33 -10.62 43.17
N ASP A 695 20.59 -10.99 42.95
CA ASP A 695 21.14 -12.15 43.64
C ASP A 695 21.26 -11.89 45.15
N TYR A 696 21.55 -12.96 45.86
CA TYR A 696 21.64 -12.94 47.32
C TYR A 696 22.68 -11.94 47.86
N GLU A 697 23.80 -11.74 47.16
CA GLU A 697 24.87 -10.83 47.61
C GLU A 697 24.44 -9.36 47.45
N HIS A 698 23.78 -9.04 46.33
CA HIS A 698 23.19 -7.74 46.08
C HIS A 698 22.10 -7.43 47.11
N SER A 699 21.16 -8.35 47.33
CA SER A 699 20.09 -8.18 48.32
C SER A 699 20.65 -7.98 49.73
N LEU A 700 21.66 -8.77 50.15
CA LEU A 700 22.28 -8.61 51.46
C LEU A 700 22.95 -7.24 51.63
N THR A 701 23.61 -6.73 50.59
CA THR A 701 24.23 -5.41 50.58
C THR A 701 23.18 -4.30 50.72
N LEU A 702 22.07 -4.41 49.99
CA LEU A 702 20.94 -3.49 50.05
C LEU A 702 20.27 -3.50 51.42
N TYR A 703 20.07 -4.68 52.03
CA TYR A 703 19.53 -4.77 53.39
C TYR A 703 20.44 -4.17 54.45
N ARG A 704 21.78 -4.32 54.31
CA ARG A 704 22.73 -3.62 55.20
C ARG A 704 22.57 -2.11 55.09
N LYS A 705 22.47 -1.57 53.87
CA LYS A 705 22.22 -0.14 53.63
C LYS A 705 20.88 0.30 54.25
N ALA A 706 19.81 -0.45 54.01
CA ALA A 706 18.50 -0.19 54.58
C ALA A 706 18.55 -0.11 56.12
N LEU A 707 19.22 -1.06 56.78
CA LEU A 707 19.36 -1.04 58.24
C LEU A 707 20.10 0.18 58.76
N ILE A 708 21.16 0.60 58.07
CA ILE A 708 21.93 1.80 58.44
C ILE A 708 21.04 3.04 58.34
N HIS A 709 20.30 3.21 57.25
CA HIS A 709 19.40 4.35 57.07
C HIS A 709 18.18 4.31 58.01
N LEU A 710 17.63 3.13 58.34
CA LEU A 710 16.57 2.98 59.36
C LEU A 710 17.07 3.42 60.75
N ALA A 711 18.33 3.11 61.07
CA ALA A 711 18.95 3.55 62.32
C ALA A 711 19.10 5.09 62.36
N PHE A 712 19.55 5.71 61.27
CA PHE A 712 19.61 7.17 61.16
C PHE A 712 18.23 7.85 61.23
N ALA A 713 17.18 7.20 60.70
CA ALA A 713 15.80 7.66 60.76
C ALA A 713 15.09 7.39 62.10
N GLU A 714 15.78 6.81 63.09
CA GLU A 714 15.24 6.33 64.37
C GLU A 714 14.05 5.35 64.24
N GLN A 715 13.91 4.65 63.11
CA GLN A 715 12.85 3.65 62.90
C GLN A 715 13.31 2.27 63.39
N TRP A 716 13.46 2.16 64.72
CA TRP A 716 14.02 0.97 65.35
C TRP A 716 13.20 -0.30 65.15
N HIS A 717 11.88 -0.17 65.05
CA HIS A 717 10.98 -1.30 64.87
C HIS A 717 11.20 -1.97 63.52
N GLU A 718 11.11 -1.20 62.42
CA GLU A 718 11.39 -1.69 61.06
C GLU A 718 12.81 -2.26 60.93
N ALA A 719 13.79 -1.68 61.65
CA ALA A 719 15.17 -2.16 61.64
C ALA A 719 15.32 -3.54 62.28
N ILE A 720 14.64 -3.79 63.41
CA ILE A 720 14.68 -5.11 64.07
C ILE A 720 13.90 -6.15 63.27
N GLU A 721 12.74 -5.78 62.73
CA GLU A 721 11.99 -6.67 61.84
C GLU A 721 12.83 -7.14 60.65
N LEU A 722 13.54 -6.22 59.99
CA LEU A 722 14.43 -6.56 58.88
C LEU A 722 15.60 -7.45 59.33
N LEU A 723 16.20 -7.14 60.49
CA LEU A 723 17.31 -7.91 61.06
C LEU A 723 16.90 -9.35 61.43
N ASP A 724 15.71 -9.52 62.01
CA ASP A 724 15.21 -10.82 62.46
C ASP A 724 14.61 -11.63 61.29
N ALA A 725 14.05 -10.97 60.28
CA ALA A 725 13.54 -11.62 59.06
C ALA A 725 14.65 -12.25 58.20
N GLN A 726 15.87 -11.71 58.24
CA GLN A 726 17.00 -12.16 57.40
C GLN A 726 18.16 -12.72 58.25
N PRO A 727 18.25 -14.05 58.47
CA PRO A 727 19.27 -14.66 59.34
C PRO A 727 20.72 -14.32 58.97
N ALA A 728 21.02 -14.17 57.68
CA ALA A 728 22.36 -13.85 57.22
C ALA A 728 22.75 -12.38 57.45
N LEU A 729 21.77 -11.48 57.50
CA LEU A 729 21.98 -10.09 57.87
C LEU A 729 22.47 -9.99 59.32
N LYS A 730 21.95 -10.86 60.18
CA LYS A 730 22.39 -11.00 61.57
C LYS A 730 23.83 -11.52 61.71
N SER A 731 24.30 -12.41 60.84
CA SER A 731 25.72 -12.80 60.84
C SER A 731 26.64 -11.74 60.22
N ALA A 732 26.10 -10.94 59.29
CA ALA A 732 26.83 -9.96 58.52
C ALA A 732 27.14 -8.65 59.25
N ILE A 733 26.44 -8.37 60.35
CA ILE A 733 26.49 -7.11 61.08
C ILE A 733 27.10 -7.33 62.47
N THR A 734 27.85 -6.35 62.97
CA THR A 734 28.52 -6.45 64.27
C THR A 734 27.52 -6.62 65.41
N GLN A 735 27.89 -7.41 66.42
CA GLN A 735 27.06 -7.62 67.61
C GLN A 735 26.78 -6.30 68.36
N ARG A 736 27.72 -5.33 68.31
CA ARG A 736 27.54 -3.98 68.89
C ARG A 736 26.44 -3.19 68.19
N PHE A 737 26.35 -3.24 66.86
CA PHE A 737 25.27 -2.57 66.13
C PHE A 737 23.91 -3.26 66.37
N GLN A 738 23.89 -4.59 66.45
CA GLN A 738 22.67 -5.33 66.81
C GLN A 738 22.18 -4.96 68.24
N LEU A 739 23.10 -4.87 69.19
CA LEU A 739 22.81 -4.40 70.54
C LEU A 739 22.27 -2.97 70.53
N TYR A 740 22.91 -2.07 69.77
CA TYR A 740 22.46 -0.69 69.58
C TYR A 740 21.00 -0.62 69.12
N LEU A 741 20.63 -1.31 68.04
CA LEU A 741 19.26 -1.34 67.53
C LEU A 741 18.27 -1.88 68.57
N ARG A 742 18.59 -3.01 69.22
CA ARG A 742 17.71 -3.69 70.18
C ARG A 742 17.48 -2.87 71.47
N VAL A 743 18.53 -2.24 71.99
CA VAL A 743 18.44 -1.36 73.17
C VAL A 743 17.67 -0.09 72.81
N SER A 744 17.92 0.49 71.63
CA SER A 744 17.20 1.69 71.18
C SER A 744 15.70 1.43 70.98
N HIS A 745 15.33 0.31 70.35
CA HIS A 745 13.93 -0.09 70.20
C HIS A 745 13.25 -0.31 71.55
N THR A 746 13.83 -1.14 72.43
CA THR A 746 13.23 -1.46 73.73
C THR A 746 13.09 -0.24 74.63
N ALA A 747 14.04 0.69 74.56
CA ALA A 747 13.95 1.97 75.27
C ALA A 747 12.88 2.90 74.69
N LYS A 748 12.75 2.97 73.36
CA LYS A 748 11.73 3.80 72.68
C LYS A 748 10.31 3.26 72.93
N SER A 749 10.16 1.94 73.06
CA SER A 749 8.90 1.27 73.45
C SER A 749 8.57 1.38 74.95
N GLN A 750 9.22 2.29 75.68
CA GLN A 750 9.03 2.57 77.13
C GLN A 750 9.48 1.47 78.10
N ASP A 751 10.01 0.33 77.62
CA ASP A 751 10.56 -0.76 78.43
C ASP A 751 12.02 -0.50 78.82
N THR A 752 12.26 0.62 79.49
CA THR A 752 13.60 1.11 79.82
C THR A 752 14.40 0.15 80.72
N ASN A 753 13.74 -0.56 81.63
CA ASN A 753 14.39 -1.58 82.49
C ASN A 753 14.92 -2.75 81.67
N SER A 754 14.13 -3.23 80.71
CA SER A 754 14.53 -4.32 79.80
C SER A 754 15.68 -3.90 78.90
N ALA A 755 15.64 -2.67 78.37
CA ALA A 755 16.76 -2.10 77.59
C ALA A 755 18.07 -2.04 78.41
N THR A 756 17.97 -1.67 79.69
CA THR A 756 19.12 -1.63 80.60
C THR A 756 19.64 -3.03 80.94
N ARG A 757 18.76 -4.04 81.03
CA ARG A 757 19.14 -5.45 81.21
C ARG A 757 19.90 -5.99 80.00
N LEU A 758 19.45 -5.70 78.78
CA LEU A 758 20.15 -6.12 77.55
C LEU A 758 21.61 -5.66 77.53
N LEU A 759 21.89 -4.43 77.97
CA LEU A 759 23.26 -3.91 78.08
C LEU A 759 24.08 -4.65 79.13
N LYS A 760 23.50 -4.92 80.30
CA LYS A 760 24.16 -5.69 81.36
C LYS A 760 24.43 -7.14 80.93
N ASP A 761 23.48 -7.78 80.27
CA ASP A 761 23.61 -9.14 79.77
C ASP A 761 24.69 -9.23 78.69
N PHE A 762 24.85 -8.20 77.86
CA PHE A 762 25.91 -8.14 76.86
C PHE A 762 27.32 -8.11 77.46
N VAL A 763 27.52 -7.41 78.59
CA VAL A 763 28.82 -7.34 79.30
C VAL A 763 28.95 -8.37 80.42
N LYS A 764 27.99 -9.30 80.54
CA LYS A 764 27.96 -10.34 81.57
C LYS A 764 29.00 -11.42 81.26
N GLN A 765 29.96 -11.57 82.15
CA GLN A 765 30.99 -12.61 82.12
C GLN A 765 30.84 -13.50 83.36
N THR A 766 31.15 -14.79 83.22
CA THR A 766 31.22 -15.69 84.39
C THR A 766 32.68 -15.86 84.76
N ARG A 767 33.06 -15.52 86.00
CA ARG A 767 34.40 -15.74 86.53
C ARG A 767 34.33 -16.73 87.69
N THR A 768 35.23 -17.72 87.68
CA THR A 768 35.41 -18.64 88.81
C THR A 768 36.24 -17.93 89.86
N VAL A 769 35.66 -17.73 91.05
CA VAL A 769 36.34 -17.11 92.19
C VAL A 769 36.43 -18.16 93.30
N SER A 770 37.61 -18.34 93.88
CA SER A 770 37.81 -19.24 95.01
C SER A 770 37.33 -18.54 96.29
N GLU A 771 36.26 -19.04 96.89
CA GLU A 771 35.69 -18.55 98.15
C GLU A 771 35.74 -19.65 99.21
N GLU A 772 35.94 -19.26 100.46
CA GLU A 772 35.99 -20.17 101.61
C GLU A 772 34.56 -20.50 102.06
N ASN A 773 34.15 -21.76 101.96
CA ASN A 773 32.82 -22.21 102.38
C ASN A 773 32.66 -22.15 103.91
N GLU A 774 31.43 -22.32 104.43
CA GLU A 774 31.10 -22.29 105.88
C GLU A 774 31.91 -23.25 106.77
N GLN A 775 32.71 -24.14 106.16
CA GLN A 775 33.55 -25.15 106.79
C GLN A 775 35.07 -24.85 106.72
N GLY A 776 35.48 -23.72 106.12
CA GLY A 776 36.89 -23.32 106.00
C GLY A 776 37.63 -23.89 104.77
N GLU A 777 36.93 -24.49 103.81
CA GLU A 777 37.51 -25.05 102.59
C GLU A 777 37.33 -24.10 101.40
N MET A 778 38.40 -23.88 100.63
CA MET A 778 38.37 -23.06 99.41
C MET A 778 37.68 -23.80 98.27
N VAL A 779 36.53 -23.31 97.84
CA VAL A 779 35.73 -23.88 96.74
C VAL A 779 35.65 -22.87 95.60
N GLU A 780 35.79 -23.35 94.36
CA GLU A 780 35.61 -22.53 93.16
C GLU A 780 34.12 -22.29 92.93
N ILE A 781 33.67 -21.06 93.13
CA ILE A 781 32.28 -20.65 92.90
C ILE A 781 32.23 -19.77 91.65
N SER A 782 31.31 -20.09 90.73
CA SER A 782 31.06 -19.30 89.53
C SER A 782 30.29 -18.03 89.89
N ARG A 783 30.95 -16.87 89.87
CA ARG A 783 30.32 -15.57 90.16
C ARG A 783 30.12 -14.78 88.87
N VAL A 784 28.93 -14.18 88.74
CA VAL A 784 28.61 -13.29 87.63
C VAL A 784 29.38 -11.98 87.82
N HIS A 785 30.18 -11.63 86.84
CA HIS A 785 30.94 -10.39 86.77
C HIS A 785 30.48 -9.57 85.56
N TYR A 786 30.31 -8.26 85.71
CA TYR A 786 29.99 -7.36 84.60
C TYR A 786 31.25 -6.58 84.22
N ALA A 787 31.65 -6.64 82.94
CA ALA A 787 32.77 -5.85 82.42
C ALA A 787 32.35 -4.38 82.28
N GLU A 788 32.61 -3.57 83.31
CA GLU A 788 32.25 -2.14 83.33
C GLU A 788 33.00 -1.34 82.27
N ASP A 789 34.28 -1.67 82.00
CA ASP A 789 35.07 -1.02 80.95
C ASP A 789 34.44 -1.19 79.56
N ASP A 790 33.92 -2.39 79.25
CA ASP A 790 33.21 -2.67 77.99
C ASP A 790 31.89 -1.87 77.90
N LEU A 791 31.23 -1.64 79.04
CA LEU A 791 30.01 -0.85 79.12
C LEU A 791 30.30 0.65 78.93
N ASP A 792 31.43 1.15 79.44
CA ASP A 792 31.90 2.52 79.23
C ASP A 792 32.25 2.76 77.76
N MET A 793 32.89 1.80 77.08
CA MET A 793 33.17 1.87 75.64
C MET A 793 31.87 1.96 74.80
N LEU A 794 30.79 1.29 75.22
CA LEU A 794 29.50 1.40 74.52
C LEU A 794 28.90 2.81 74.58
N LYS A 795 29.28 3.64 75.55
CA LYS A 795 28.75 5.01 75.67
C LYS A 795 29.14 5.89 74.48
N THR A 796 30.36 5.72 73.97
CA THR A 796 30.91 6.46 72.82
C THR A 796 30.58 5.84 71.47
N TYR A 797 30.04 4.62 71.46
CA TYR A 797 29.75 3.88 70.23
C TYR A 797 29.02 4.68 69.14
N PRO A 798 27.94 5.44 69.42
CA PRO A 798 27.27 6.22 68.36
C PRO A 798 28.18 7.27 67.69
N LEU A 799 29.24 7.72 68.37
CA LEU A 799 30.18 8.75 67.93
C LEU A 799 31.43 8.19 67.24
N GLU A 800 31.64 6.86 67.28
CA GLU A 800 32.82 6.20 66.69
C GLU A 800 32.77 6.14 65.15
N HIS A 801 31.61 6.41 64.56
CA HIS A 801 31.39 6.32 63.12
C HIS A 801 31.68 7.64 62.38
N PRO A 802 32.17 7.60 61.12
CA PRO A 802 32.41 8.81 60.31
C PRO A 802 31.19 9.74 60.22
N ARG A 803 30.00 9.14 60.15
CA ARG A 803 28.72 9.81 60.36
C ARG A 803 28.14 9.35 61.71
N PRO A 804 28.04 10.23 62.72
CA PRO A 804 27.56 9.84 64.04
C PRO A 804 26.12 9.34 64.02
N LEU A 805 25.87 8.19 64.65
CA LEU A 805 24.54 7.63 64.86
C LEU A 805 23.77 8.43 65.94
N PRO A 806 22.42 8.39 65.95
CA PRO A 806 21.63 8.98 67.03
C PRO A 806 22.07 8.46 68.40
N SER A 807 22.44 9.36 69.30
CA SER A 807 22.96 9.00 70.63
C SER A 807 21.87 8.51 71.58
N ASP A 808 20.71 9.16 71.58
CA ASP A 808 19.56 8.77 72.39
C ASP A 808 18.57 7.90 71.60
N PRO A 809 17.94 6.90 72.25
CA PRO A 809 17.96 6.64 73.69
C PRO A 809 19.15 5.78 74.19
N PHE A 810 20.04 5.33 73.30
CA PHE A 810 21.08 4.34 73.60
C PHE A 810 22.08 4.79 74.68
N SER A 811 22.79 5.90 74.48
CA SER A 811 23.82 6.41 75.41
C SER A 811 23.21 6.75 76.78
N GLY A 812 21.95 7.23 76.80
CA GLY A 812 21.19 7.41 78.03
C GLY A 812 20.93 6.10 78.79
N ARG A 813 20.64 4.99 78.08
CA ARG A 813 20.49 3.65 78.69
C ARG A 813 21.81 3.06 79.17
N VAL A 814 22.91 3.28 78.44
CA VAL A 814 24.26 2.89 78.88
C VAL A 814 24.63 3.57 80.20
N THR A 815 24.38 4.88 80.30
CA THR A 815 24.60 5.64 81.54
C THR A 815 23.73 5.11 82.69
N ALA A 816 22.48 4.74 82.43
CA ALA A 816 21.61 4.11 83.43
C ALA A 816 22.12 2.72 83.87
N ALA A 817 22.67 1.93 82.95
CA ALA A 817 23.25 0.62 83.26
C ALA A 817 24.49 0.75 84.16
N ILE A 818 25.40 1.68 83.86
CA ILE A 818 26.59 2.00 84.67
C ILE A 818 26.18 2.41 86.08
N ASN A 819 25.28 3.39 86.20
CA ASN A 819 24.79 3.87 87.50
C ASN A 819 24.14 2.75 88.32
N SER A 820 23.38 1.86 87.69
CA SER A 820 22.73 0.75 88.38
C SER A 820 23.71 -0.32 88.87
N LEU A 821 24.82 -0.56 88.15
CA LEU A 821 25.88 -1.46 88.63
C LEU A 821 26.65 -0.85 89.81
N HIS A 822 26.94 0.46 89.76
CA HIS A 822 27.55 1.17 90.89
C HIS A 822 26.66 1.24 92.14
N GLN A 823 25.34 1.38 91.97
CA GLN A 823 24.39 1.33 93.09
C GLN A 823 24.32 -0.06 93.74
N ASN A 824 24.39 -1.14 92.96
CA ASN A 824 24.39 -2.51 93.49
C ASN A 824 25.71 -2.90 94.20
N ARG A 825 26.77 -2.09 94.09
CA ARG A 825 28.04 -2.27 94.81
C ARG A 825 28.11 -1.54 96.17
N ARG A 826 27.24 -0.55 96.39
CA ARG A 826 27.07 0.13 97.69
C ARG A 826 26.08 -0.63 98.54
#